data_AF-A0A136L9F1-F1
#
_entry.id   AF-A0A136L9F1-F1
#
_cell.length_a   1.000
_cell.length_b   1.000
_cell.length_c   1.000
_cell.angle_alpha   90.00
_cell.angle_beta   90.00
_cell.angle_gamma   90.00
#
_symmetry.space_group_name_H-M   'P 1'
#
loop_
_entity.id
_entity.type
_entity.pdbx_description
1 polymer ?
#
loop_
_entity_poly.entity_id
_entity_poly.type
_entity_poly.pdbx_seq_one_letter_code
_entity_poly.pdbx_strand_id
1 'polypeptide(L)'
;MAATGFAVEHFYHGQLLMGGRLAGEARQLASSRGISPELAADAVKDAPLPALADNQVGSLALVRGRSTPFIFVQSVDRGGQYPFRHYLLVPPDGLRALSGNLRGVLALAQTQFPTYEMTGQTLPPVTLLPSTTPTAAQQEQAMLNLMTITSDRLNVIEIMLAAIIKGVPIYVRGAPPELPKRITLIEGLLSLLPPPARYGVTFATHTTSDVPLDAQVRFVADDMPLSPDVLEYTWGEPATRGFKPEDDYARYIRSQLRLDTGLVIEATSALTPVAGWRLKRGDSMTDALAYSSYRLRVDESLLNHQPVGANEAARILAEDPTLSDELRVVYINHLLAFALVLDEDENTDLLTVVAKGQPELERAIIEAMRKALVSGKHEMVYRRVMHWLASPGGFKGMYWIDLLQRSALANAQALVNTGDAVGLNQFLADVRAAPNAADFVPVLPQLIETAIPLASRDRNLAETVFALAATVLPAEQLQRVAAQPGLVAQLPQSVGVLLAQVSGKALAAAPDGLLARVVADFGGHWRPLIAIRLTELVTLSGSYELLDSAAMETLANAAQTPFGETYDSTLRWLARSLSTDDLQQILDPPARFSLLQILLARGAYPELVQMMAQQQRLFFPGDKQLQFANMTHRLFLETPLSPDQLSEALATMTERNVKPMTQAMAYFGALQQQHWSPEMASRATELTTLVFNNRLIAETIAPEFLAELLNYHVERQDQAQAQRVAGLMPAPAARKGETGLQVMITLYRQLSWNNEVQATALECLRKYVRRLSGAAGASAANRLGRELSDEVRVTLDATRTMHQVLGGEQIGDYAYTLHTVAQFLYDTGFSYRDKNNLPSVNSLMSDMDSLSGNLSNDERQSLAAGMLEMMDNIAALAAQHRSVRSREANEQIDALVNGSGTASTILDVFRVMGGYFARGKRLALKPDQLITLHPLGDRASHNLLREVEQINRLMASALRALPPDHKFSIGAAAIQGDIESLWGDLSLVERRTLVRDLAIDLQRIPDLILMITERYDGKVLQYDSGLARKLDSNRQRPENTMEFYRFVHGYFAQRVR
;
A
#
# COMPACT_ATOMS: atom_id res chain seq x y z
N MET A 1 -12.22 61.32 -21.49
CA MET A 1 -10.79 61.53 -21.19
C MET A 1 -10.15 62.14 -22.41
N ALA A 2 -9.49 63.30 -22.30
CA ALA A 2 -8.82 63.93 -23.44
C ALA A 2 -7.75 62.98 -23.97
N ALA A 3 -7.83 62.60 -25.25
CA ALA A 3 -6.99 61.59 -25.83
C ALA A 3 -5.53 62.06 -25.80
N THR A 4 -4.69 61.40 -25.00
CA THR A 4 -3.25 61.67 -24.93
C THR A 4 -2.64 61.42 -26.31
N GLY A 5 -2.16 62.48 -26.97
CA GLY A 5 -1.51 62.37 -28.27
C GLY A 5 -0.25 61.51 -28.24
N PHE A 6 0.10 60.93 -29.38
CA PHE A 6 1.34 60.19 -29.58
C PHE A 6 2.48 61.17 -29.85
N ALA A 7 3.59 61.05 -29.13
CA ALA A 7 4.80 61.82 -29.44
C ALA A 7 5.49 61.25 -30.68
N VAL A 8 5.80 62.11 -31.65
CA VAL A 8 6.41 61.80 -32.93
C VAL A 8 7.75 62.52 -33.04
N GLU A 9 8.82 61.74 -33.08
CA GLU A 9 10.19 62.25 -33.24
C GLU A 9 10.42 62.68 -34.70
N HIS A 10 11.15 63.77 -34.91
CA HIS A 10 11.32 64.36 -36.24
C HIS A 10 12.65 65.08 -36.43
N PHE A 11 13.04 65.26 -37.69
CA PHE A 11 14.25 66.01 -38.07
C PHE A 11 14.12 66.67 -39.44
N TYR A 12 14.98 67.67 -39.69
CA TYR A 12 15.10 68.33 -40.99
C TYR A 12 16.41 67.95 -41.68
N HIS A 13 16.34 67.76 -42.99
CA HIS A 13 17.48 67.42 -43.84
C HIS A 13 17.51 68.34 -45.06
N GLY A 14 18.65 68.97 -45.32
CA GLY A 14 18.81 69.96 -46.40
C GLY A 14 20.17 70.64 -46.37
N GLN A 15 20.28 71.79 -47.05
CA GLN A 15 21.49 72.61 -47.10
C GLN A 15 21.44 73.74 -46.06
N LEU A 16 22.60 74.19 -45.59
CA LEU A 16 22.71 75.35 -44.69
C LEU A 16 22.59 76.66 -45.47
N LEU A 17 22.07 77.69 -44.82
CA LEU A 17 22.06 79.06 -45.33
C LEU A 17 23.42 79.72 -45.01
N MET A 18 24.21 80.02 -46.03
CA MET A 18 25.49 80.73 -45.91
C MET A 18 25.49 81.98 -46.79
N GLY A 19 25.68 83.16 -46.20
CA GLY A 19 25.70 84.42 -46.95
C GLY A 19 24.39 84.74 -47.69
N GLY A 20 23.24 84.29 -47.16
CA GLY A 20 21.92 84.51 -47.75
C GLY A 20 21.56 83.56 -48.91
N ARG A 21 22.40 82.56 -49.22
CA ARG A 21 22.12 81.51 -50.21
C ARG A 21 22.32 80.12 -49.62
N LEU A 22 21.55 79.14 -50.07
CA LEU A 22 21.72 77.74 -49.67
C LEU A 22 22.99 77.18 -50.34
N ALA A 23 23.92 76.62 -49.55
CA ALA A 23 25.20 76.12 -50.06
C ALA A 23 25.69 74.87 -49.31
N GLY A 24 26.54 74.06 -49.96
CA GLY A 24 27.14 72.83 -49.41
C GLY A 24 26.34 71.55 -49.66
N GLU A 25 26.84 70.40 -49.18
CA GLU A 25 26.12 69.12 -49.28
C GLU A 25 24.94 69.03 -48.30
N ALA A 26 23.87 68.34 -48.72
CA ALA A 26 22.71 68.10 -47.89
C ALA A 26 23.07 67.22 -46.68
N ARG A 27 22.62 67.62 -45.50
CA ARG A 27 22.89 66.95 -44.22
C ARG A 27 21.74 67.13 -43.23
N GLN A 28 21.76 66.40 -42.13
CA GLN A 28 20.85 66.62 -41.01
C GLN A 28 21.10 68.01 -40.39
N LEU A 29 20.06 68.85 -40.37
CA LEU A 29 20.13 70.24 -39.92
C LEU A 29 19.77 70.37 -38.44
N ALA A 30 18.63 69.80 -38.06
CA ALA A 30 18.09 69.83 -36.70
C ALA A 30 17.26 68.57 -36.45
N SER A 31 17.21 68.09 -35.21
CA SER A 31 16.48 66.87 -34.86
C SER A 31 15.98 66.88 -33.42
N SER A 32 14.91 66.14 -33.16
CA SER A 32 14.45 65.89 -31.80
C SER A 32 15.36 64.89 -31.07
N ARG A 33 15.25 64.84 -29.72
CA ARG A 33 16.17 64.07 -28.87
C ARG A 33 16.16 62.57 -29.16
N GLY A 34 15.04 62.01 -29.63
CA GLY A 34 14.91 60.60 -29.95
C GLY A 34 15.51 60.18 -31.30
N ILE A 35 16.01 61.12 -32.11
CA ILE A 35 16.59 60.83 -33.42
C ILE A 35 18.11 60.69 -33.31
N SER A 36 18.61 59.46 -33.49
CA SER A 36 20.04 59.21 -33.66
C SER A 36 20.50 59.52 -35.09
N PRO A 37 21.79 59.81 -35.31
CA PRO A 37 22.32 60.04 -36.67
C PRO A 37 22.15 58.83 -37.60
N GLU A 38 22.26 57.60 -37.07
CA GLU A 38 22.03 56.36 -37.82
C GLU A 38 20.56 56.24 -38.25
N LEU A 39 19.62 56.51 -37.33
CA LEU A 39 18.19 56.47 -37.60
C LEU A 39 17.77 57.53 -38.63
N ALA A 40 18.39 58.72 -38.59
CA ALA A 40 18.17 59.77 -39.57
C ALA A 40 18.72 59.38 -40.95
N ALA A 41 19.91 58.79 -41.02
CA ALA A 41 20.51 58.32 -42.26
C ALA A 41 19.66 57.22 -42.92
N ASP A 42 19.17 56.26 -42.12
CA ASP A 42 18.26 55.20 -42.58
C ASP A 42 16.94 55.79 -43.10
N ALA A 43 16.33 56.73 -42.36
CA ALA A 43 15.09 57.37 -42.80
C ALA A 43 15.25 58.18 -44.10
N VAL A 44 16.39 58.85 -44.29
CA VAL A 44 16.70 59.57 -45.54
C VAL A 44 16.87 58.59 -46.70
N LYS A 45 17.52 57.44 -46.46
CA LYS A 45 17.73 56.39 -47.46
C LYS A 45 16.43 55.67 -47.85
N ASP A 46 15.57 55.41 -46.88
CA ASP A 46 14.30 54.70 -47.09
C ASP A 46 13.21 55.61 -47.69
N ALA A 47 13.27 56.92 -47.42
CA ALA A 47 12.29 57.88 -47.91
C ALA A 47 12.89 59.14 -48.59
N PRO A 48 13.62 59.00 -49.72
CA PRO A 48 14.28 60.11 -50.44
C PRO A 48 13.32 60.98 -51.28
N LEU A 49 12.15 61.36 -50.75
CA LEU A 49 11.06 62.01 -51.50
C LEU A 49 11.50 63.26 -52.32
N PRO A 50 11.31 63.30 -53.66
CA PRO A 50 11.58 64.49 -54.46
C PRO A 50 10.55 65.60 -54.19
N ALA A 51 10.94 66.87 -54.32
CA ALA A 51 10.00 67.99 -54.17
C ALA A 51 9.16 68.18 -55.45
N LEU A 52 7.91 68.63 -55.28
CA LEU A 52 7.05 69.04 -56.39
C LEU A 52 7.10 70.57 -56.55
N ALA A 53 7.42 71.06 -57.75
CA ALA A 53 7.49 72.49 -58.06
C ALA A 53 6.12 73.17 -57.91
N ASP A 54 6.12 74.48 -57.61
CA ASP A 54 4.93 75.35 -57.52
C ASP A 54 3.83 74.90 -56.53
N ASN A 55 4.20 74.23 -55.43
CA ASN A 55 3.28 73.86 -54.35
C ASN A 55 3.81 74.30 -52.97
N GLN A 56 3.04 75.12 -52.23
CA GLN A 56 3.43 75.66 -50.92
C GLN A 56 3.68 74.58 -49.84
N VAL A 57 2.95 73.46 -49.90
CA VAL A 57 3.10 72.33 -48.97
C VAL A 57 4.12 71.31 -49.49
N GLY A 58 4.45 71.35 -50.78
CA GLY A 58 5.30 70.37 -51.43
C GLY A 58 4.67 68.98 -51.54
N SER A 59 5.52 67.98 -51.74
CA SER A 59 5.13 66.57 -51.81
C SER A 59 5.14 65.92 -50.43
N LEU A 60 4.28 64.92 -50.24
CA LEU A 60 4.16 64.14 -49.02
C LEU A 60 4.29 62.65 -49.32
N ALA A 61 4.86 61.88 -48.39
CA ALA A 61 4.79 60.44 -48.44
C ALA A 61 4.66 59.84 -47.04
N LEU A 62 3.89 58.76 -46.94
CA LEU A 62 3.86 57.85 -45.81
C LEU A 62 4.41 56.51 -46.31
N VAL A 63 5.60 56.14 -45.86
CA VAL A 63 6.27 54.89 -46.27
C VAL A 63 6.64 54.03 -45.06
N ARG A 64 6.90 52.76 -45.31
CA ARG A 64 7.38 51.83 -44.27
C ARG A 64 8.90 51.84 -44.28
N GLY A 65 9.51 52.19 -43.16
CA GLY A 65 10.97 52.05 -42.99
C GLY A 65 11.39 50.59 -42.94
N ARG A 66 12.63 50.30 -43.36
CA ARG A 66 13.22 48.95 -43.33
C ARG A 66 13.71 48.59 -41.94
N SER A 67 14.34 49.55 -41.26
CA SER A 67 14.89 49.46 -39.90
C SER A 67 14.18 50.40 -38.91
N THR A 68 13.30 51.27 -39.39
CA THR A 68 12.63 52.34 -38.62
C THR A 68 11.10 52.16 -38.60
N PRO A 69 10.37 52.87 -37.71
CA PRO A 69 8.90 52.99 -37.79
C PRO A 69 8.43 53.57 -39.14
N PHE A 70 7.13 53.73 -39.32
CA PHE A 70 6.58 54.41 -40.51
C PHE A 70 7.16 55.82 -40.63
N ILE A 71 7.58 56.19 -41.83
CA ILE A 71 8.19 57.50 -42.11
C ILE A 71 7.14 58.34 -42.83
N PHE A 72 6.71 59.42 -42.19
CA PHE A 72 6.00 60.49 -42.86
C PHE A 72 7.03 61.56 -43.25
N VAL A 73 7.18 61.80 -44.55
CA VAL A 73 8.15 62.76 -45.08
C VAL A 73 7.45 63.81 -45.92
N GLN A 74 7.84 65.06 -45.69
CA GLN A 74 7.44 66.20 -46.50
C GLN A 74 8.67 66.79 -47.19
N SER A 75 8.56 67.09 -48.48
CA SER A 75 9.68 67.58 -49.30
C SER A 75 9.26 68.82 -50.11
N VAL A 76 10.05 69.89 -50.00
CA VAL A 76 9.82 71.17 -50.69
C VAL A 76 11.08 71.65 -51.40
N ASP A 77 10.88 72.32 -52.54
CA ASP A 77 11.95 73.04 -53.22
C ASP A 77 12.12 74.44 -52.61
N ARG A 78 13.36 74.80 -52.30
CA ARG A 78 13.75 76.06 -51.66
C ARG A 78 14.78 76.83 -52.51
N GLY A 79 15.00 76.44 -53.76
CA GLY A 79 15.97 77.06 -54.66
C GLY A 79 17.42 76.67 -54.41
N GLY A 80 17.65 75.55 -53.69
CA GLY A 80 18.96 74.92 -53.48
C GLY A 80 19.22 73.77 -54.45
N GLN A 81 20.39 73.14 -54.37
CA GLN A 81 20.74 71.98 -55.21
C GLN A 81 20.01 70.70 -54.76
N TYR A 82 19.62 70.63 -53.49
CA TYR A 82 18.90 69.49 -52.91
C TYR A 82 17.59 69.96 -52.29
N PRO A 83 16.51 69.15 -52.35
CA PRO A 83 15.24 69.50 -51.73
C PRO A 83 15.36 69.52 -50.21
N PHE A 84 14.58 70.40 -49.59
CA PHE A 84 14.49 70.52 -48.14
C PHE A 84 13.41 69.55 -47.62
N ARG A 85 13.79 68.66 -46.70
CA ARG A 85 12.91 67.58 -46.23
C ARG A 85 12.69 67.63 -44.73
N HIS A 86 11.44 67.37 -44.31
CA HIS A 86 11.04 67.16 -42.93
C HIS A 86 10.59 65.72 -42.77
N TYR A 87 11.31 64.97 -41.94
CA TYR A 87 11.05 63.56 -41.65
C TYR A 87 10.42 63.42 -40.28
N LEU A 88 9.32 62.68 -40.18
CA LEU A 88 8.62 62.31 -38.96
C LEU A 88 8.54 60.79 -38.83
N LEU A 89 8.97 60.24 -37.70
CA LEU A 89 8.93 58.80 -37.43
C LEU A 89 7.66 58.47 -36.64
N VAL A 90 6.64 58.00 -37.36
CA VAL A 90 5.31 57.74 -36.80
C VAL A 90 5.23 56.30 -36.27
N PRO A 91 4.89 56.09 -34.98
CA PRO A 91 4.74 54.75 -34.43
C PRO A 91 3.52 54.03 -35.03
N PRO A 92 3.58 52.70 -35.25
CA PRO A 92 2.45 51.93 -35.79
C PRO A 92 1.15 52.08 -35.01
N ASP A 93 1.23 52.17 -33.67
CA ASP A 93 0.06 52.36 -32.81
C ASP A 93 -0.62 53.71 -33.05
N GLY A 94 0.17 54.75 -33.34
CA GLY A 94 -0.33 56.07 -33.70
C GLY A 94 -1.13 56.03 -35.00
N LEU A 95 -0.63 55.34 -36.03
CA LEU A 95 -1.36 55.17 -37.30
C LEU A 95 -2.61 54.28 -37.15
N ARG A 96 -2.54 53.22 -36.34
CA ARG A 96 -3.72 52.38 -36.02
C ARG A 96 -4.82 53.19 -35.35
N ALA A 97 -4.46 54.07 -34.42
CA ALA A 97 -5.44 54.93 -33.74
C ALA A 97 -6.18 55.87 -34.70
N LEU A 98 -5.58 56.25 -35.82
CA LEU A 98 -6.24 57.07 -36.85
C LEU A 98 -7.27 56.30 -37.67
N SER A 99 -7.26 54.95 -37.66
CA SER A 99 -8.23 54.12 -38.39
C SER A 99 -8.40 54.51 -39.88
N GLY A 100 -7.29 54.89 -40.53
CA GLY A 100 -7.27 55.34 -41.93
C GLY A 100 -7.72 56.78 -42.17
N ASN A 101 -7.92 57.59 -41.11
CA ASN A 101 -8.23 59.01 -41.23
C ASN A 101 -6.95 59.81 -41.57
N LEU A 102 -6.73 60.06 -42.85
CA LEU A 102 -5.52 60.75 -43.34
C LEU A 102 -5.42 62.20 -42.87
N ARG A 103 -6.53 62.85 -42.49
CA ARG A 103 -6.52 64.22 -41.98
C ARG A 103 -5.64 64.38 -40.74
N GLY A 104 -5.56 63.35 -39.89
CA GLY A 104 -4.68 63.35 -38.71
C GLY A 104 -3.20 63.35 -39.07
N VAL A 105 -2.78 62.59 -40.09
CA VAL A 105 -1.39 62.58 -40.56
C VAL A 105 -1.07 63.86 -41.33
N LEU A 106 -1.99 64.34 -42.17
CA LEU A 106 -1.80 65.55 -42.97
C LEU A 106 -1.69 66.82 -42.12
N ALA A 107 -2.29 66.84 -40.92
CA ALA A 107 -2.10 67.93 -39.96
C ALA A 107 -0.65 68.09 -39.47
N LEU A 108 0.22 67.08 -39.70
CA LEU A 108 1.65 67.14 -39.38
C LEU A 108 2.47 67.88 -40.46
N ALA A 109 1.91 68.08 -41.65
CA ALA A 109 2.59 68.78 -42.74
C ALA A 109 2.68 70.29 -42.46
N GLN A 110 3.84 70.88 -42.72
CA GLN A 110 4.12 72.30 -42.51
C GLN A 110 3.86 73.13 -43.76
N THR A 111 3.31 74.32 -43.58
CA THR A 111 3.17 75.32 -44.65
C THR A 111 4.34 76.31 -44.68
N GLN A 112 5.09 76.43 -43.58
CA GLN A 112 6.25 77.31 -43.45
C GLN A 112 7.42 76.50 -42.87
N PHE A 113 8.56 76.48 -43.57
CA PHE A 113 9.73 75.73 -43.14
C PHE A 113 10.80 76.65 -42.55
N PRO A 114 11.51 76.19 -41.51
CA PRO A 114 12.63 76.91 -40.92
C PRO A 114 13.85 76.99 -41.85
N THR A 115 14.73 77.95 -41.60
CA THR A 115 16.06 78.04 -42.21
C THR A 115 17.13 77.84 -41.14
N TYR A 116 18.27 77.25 -41.50
CA TYR A 116 19.33 76.88 -40.56
C TYR A 116 20.69 77.38 -41.06
N GLU A 117 21.38 78.17 -40.23
CA GLU A 117 22.76 78.63 -40.50
C GLU A 117 23.82 77.66 -39.94
N MET A 118 23.47 76.83 -38.96
CA MET A 118 24.33 75.79 -38.36
C MET A 118 23.54 74.50 -38.07
N THR A 119 24.25 73.37 -38.01
CA THR A 119 23.67 72.05 -37.71
C THR A 119 23.61 71.78 -36.21
N GLY A 120 22.76 70.84 -35.79
CA GLY A 120 22.76 70.26 -34.44
C GLY A 120 21.75 70.88 -33.47
N GLN A 121 20.83 71.71 -33.97
CA GLN A 121 19.75 72.26 -33.14
C GLN A 121 18.80 71.16 -32.67
N THR A 122 18.52 71.10 -31.36
CA THR A 122 17.55 70.15 -30.78
C THR A 122 16.11 70.66 -30.94
N LEU A 123 15.21 69.80 -31.43
CA LEU A 123 13.79 70.09 -31.63
C LEU A 123 12.91 69.42 -30.56
N PRO A 124 11.77 70.01 -30.16
CA PRO A 124 10.75 69.29 -29.40
C PRO A 124 10.01 68.27 -30.29
N PRO A 125 9.58 67.10 -29.78
CA PRO A 125 8.75 66.17 -30.54
C PRO A 125 7.41 66.78 -30.98
N VAL A 126 6.83 66.28 -32.07
CA VAL A 126 5.52 66.69 -32.58
C VAL A 126 4.44 65.78 -32.00
N THR A 127 3.28 66.32 -31.61
CA THR A 127 2.18 65.51 -31.08
C THR A 127 1.21 65.11 -32.19
N LEU A 128 1.06 63.81 -32.44
CA LEU A 128 -0.01 63.25 -33.27
C LEU A 128 -1.25 63.00 -32.41
N LEU A 129 -2.30 63.77 -32.63
CA LEU A 129 -3.57 63.59 -31.92
C LEU A 129 -4.33 62.38 -32.49
N PRO A 130 -4.94 61.54 -31.65
CA PRO A 130 -5.81 60.47 -32.11
C PRO A 130 -7.02 61.10 -32.81
N SER A 131 -7.18 60.83 -34.09
CA SER A 131 -8.34 61.29 -34.86
C SER A 131 -9.49 60.31 -34.68
N THR A 132 -10.73 60.81 -34.67
CA THR A 132 -11.90 59.94 -34.73
C THR A 132 -11.90 59.17 -36.05
N THR A 133 -12.25 57.88 -36.01
CA THR A 133 -12.54 57.09 -37.22
C THR A 133 -13.44 57.90 -38.17
N PRO A 134 -13.20 57.89 -39.48
CA PRO A 134 -14.03 58.65 -40.42
C PRO A 134 -15.51 58.31 -40.22
N THR A 135 -16.38 59.31 -40.13
CA THR A 135 -17.83 59.06 -39.96
C THR A 135 -18.40 58.37 -41.20
N ALA A 136 -19.55 57.71 -41.08
CA ALA A 136 -20.20 57.06 -42.23
C ALA A 136 -20.36 58.02 -43.43
N ALA A 137 -20.83 59.25 -43.17
CA ALA A 137 -20.96 60.29 -44.19
C ALA A 137 -19.61 60.71 -44.82
N GLN A 138 -18.52 60.71 -44.06
CA GLN A 138 -17.18 61.01 -44.60
C GLN A 138 -16.67 59.87 -45.49
N GLN A 139 -16.93 58.62 -45.10
CA GLN A 139 -16.55 57.44 -45.89
C GLN A 139 -17.37 57.35 -47.19
N GLU A 140 -18.68 57.61 -47.11
CA GLU A 140 -19.57 57.71 -48.26
C GLU A 140 -19.08 58.76 -49.25
N GLN A 141 -18.81 59.99 -48.78
CA GLN A 141 -18.29 61.05 -49.64
C GLN A 141 -16.93 60.68 -50.27
N ALA A 142 -16.05 60.01 -49.53
CA ALA A 142 -14.76 59.56 -50.05
C ALA A 142 -14.93 58.50 -51.17
N MET A 143 -15.86 57.56 -51.00
CA MET A 143 -16.20 56.57 -52.03
C MET A 143 -16.83 57.22 -53.27
N LEU A 144 -17.74 58.18 -53.11
CA LEU A 144 -18.33 58.94 -54.22
C LEU A 144 -17.27 59.73 -54.99
N ASN A 145 -16.31 60.33 -54.27
CA ASN A 145 -15.19 61.03 -54.91
C ASN A 145 -14.28 60.06 -55.69
N LEU A 146 -14.02 58.86 -55.15
CA LEU A 146 -13.26 57.81 -55.85
C LEU A 146 -13.98 57.37 -57.13
N MET A 147 -15.30 57.17 -57.07
CA MET A 147 -16.12 56.85 -58.24
C MET A 147 -16.01 57.97 -59.28
N THR A 148 -16.11 59.23 -58.85
CA THR A 148 -15.94 60.39 -59.74
C THR A 148 -14.56 60.42 -60.41
N ILE A 149 -13.48 60.20 -59.65
CA ILE A 149 -12.11 60.17 -60.20
C ILE A 149 -11.95 59.04 -61.22
N THR A 150 -12.53 57.88 -60.94
CA THR A 150 -12.47 56.68 -61.80
C THR A 150 -13.54 56.64 -62.89
N SER A 151 -14.25 57.75 -63.15
CA SER A 151 -15.35 57.84 -64.13
C SER A 151 -16.43 56.76 -63.96
N ASP A 152 -16.80 56.49 -62.72
CA ASP A 152 -17.80 55.51 -62.27
C ASP A 152 -17.50 54.06 -62.69
N ARG A 153 -16.25 53.74 -63.03
CA ARG A 153 -15.84 52.39 -63.44
C ARG A 153 -15.50 51.53 -62.22
N LEU A 154 -16.51 50.84 -61.67
CA LEU A 154 -16.34 49.94 -60.52
C LEU A 154 -15.27 48.84 -60.71
N ASN A 155 -15.04 48.37 -61.94
CA ASN A 155 -13.97 47.40 -62.22
C ASN A 155 -12.56 48.00 -62.01
N VAL A 156 -12.38 49.31 -62.26
CA VAL A 156 -11.12 50.01 -61.97
C VAL A 156 -10.92 50.06 -60.46
N ILE A 157 -11.96 50.40 -59.70
CA ILE A 157 -11.94 50.41 -58.24
C ILE A 157 -11.62 49.02 -57.66
N GLU A 158 -12.25 47.96 -58.18
CA GLU A 158 -11.97 46.57 -57.78
C GLU A 158 -10.51 46.19 -57.99
N ILE A 159 -9.94 46.47 -59.17
CA ILE A 159 -8.54 46.14 -59.48
C ILE A 159 -7.58 46.95 -58.60
N MET A 160 -7.87 48.23 -58.35
CA MET A 160 -7.08 49.06 -57.44
C MET A 160 -7.17 48.56 -55.99
N LEU A 161 -8.34 48.14 -55.53
CA LEU A 161 -8.52 47.56 -54.21
C LEU A 161 -7.81 46.21 -54.08
N ALA A 162 -7.90 45.35 -55.10
CA ALA A 162 -7.17 44.08 -55.16
C ALA A 162 -5.66 44.31 -55.12
N ALA A 163 -5.16 45.33 -55.83
CA ALA A 163 -3.75 45.72 -55.78
C ALA A 163 -3.32 46.16 -54.38
N ILE A 164 -4.17 46.90 -53.67
CA ILE A 164 -3.91 47.26 -52.27
C ILE A 164 -3.83 46.00 -51.39
N ILE A 165 -4.76 45.06 -51.54
CA ILE A 165 -4.83 43.84 -50.72
C ILE A 165 -3.64 42.90 -50.95
N LYS A 166 -3.19 42.78 -52.20
CA LYS A 166 -2.08 41.91 -52.61
C LYS A 166 -0.70 42.58 -52.48
N GLY A 167 -0.62 43.85 -52.09
CA GLY A 167 0.66 44.55 -51.99
C GLY A 167 1.26 44.98 -53.34
N VAL A 168 0.47 44.96 -54.42
CA VAL A 168 0.92 45.39 -55.76
C VAL A 168 1.00 46.92 -55.80
N PRO A 169 2.13 47.53 -56.21
CA PRO A 169 2.25 48.97 -56.33
C PRO A 169 1.30 49.54 -57.39
N ILE A 170 0.71 50.70 -57.10
CA ILE A 170 -0.21 51.44 -57.97
C ILE A 170 0.47 52.73 -58.40
N TYR A 171 0.72 52.89 -59.69
CA TYR A 171 1.25 54.11 -60.29
C TYR A 171 0.10 54.95 -60.85
N VAL A 172 -0.01 56.18 -60.38
CA VAL A 172 -1.02 57.14 -60.80
C VAL A 172 -0.37 58.21 -61.68
N ARG A 173 -0.74 58.26 -62.97
CA ARG A 173 -0.26 59.24 -63.96
C ARG A 173 -1.28 60.32 -64.29
N GLY A 174 -0.84 61.46 -64.79
CA GLY A 174 -1.72 62.57 -65.18
C GLY A 174 -2.54 63.17 -64.04
N ALA A 175 -2.20 62.87 -62.78
CA ALA A 175 -2.92 63.38 -61.63
C ALA A 175 -2.72 64.89 -61.47
N PRO A 176 -3.78 65.65 -61.13
CA PRO A 176 -3.66 67.09 -60.88
C PRO A 176 -2.59 67.40 -59.81
N PRO A 177 -1.81 68.48 -59.93
CA PRO A 177 -0.74 68.80 -58.98
C PRO A 177 -1.27 69.19 -57.59
N GLU A 178 -2.57 69.49 -57.44
CA GLU A 178 -3.13 69.87 -56.16
C GLU A 178 -3.17 68.68 -55.19
N LEU A 179 -2.44 68.82 -54.08
CA LEU A 179 -2.35 67.82 -53.02
C LEU A 179 -3.73 67.31 -52.53
N PRO A 180 -4.75 68.17 -52.28
CA PRO A 180 -6.05 67.70 -51.82
C PRO A 180 -6.69 66.67 -52.74
N LYS A 181 -6.59 66.84 -54.07
CA LYS A 181 -7.18 65.90 -55.04
C LYS A 181 -6.47 64.54 -54.99
N ARG A 182 -5.14 64.53 -54.89
CA ARG A 182 -4.34 63.29 -54.75
C ARG A 182 -4.70 62.54 -53.47
N ILE A 183 -4.89 63.26 -52.36
CA ILE A 183 -5.31 62.68 -51.09
C ILE A 183 -6.72 62.06 -51.18
N THR A 184 -7.66 62.71 -51.86
CA THR A 184 -9.04 62.20 -51.99
C THR A 184 -9.09 60.81 -52.66
N LEU A 185 -8.23 60.54 -53.64
CA LEU A 185 -8.12 59.19 -54.23
C LEU A 185 -7.74 58.15 -53.17
N ILE A 186 -6.75 58.47 -52.33
CA ILE A 186 -6.26 57.56 -51.29
C ILE A 186 -7.34 57.35 -50.22
N GLU A 187 -8.00 58.42 -49.75
CA GLU A 187 -9.09 58.34 -48.76
C GLU A 187 -10.26 57.46 -49.25
N GLY A 188 -10.60 57.56 -50.54
CA GLY A 188 -11.62 56.71 -51.14
C GLY A 188 -11.25 55.24 -51.15
N LEU A 189 -10.01 54.90 -51.52
CA LEU A 189 -9.51 53.52 -51.50
C LEU A 189 -9.46 52.94 -50.09
N LEU A 190 -9.07 53.74 -49.09
CA LEU A 190 -9.06 53.33 -47.68
C LEU A 190 -10.47 53.07 -47.14
N SER A 191 -11.48 53.80 -47.63
CA SER A 191 -12.86 53.64 -47.17
C SER A 191 -13.46 52.29 -47.56
N LEU A 192 -12.92 51.63 -48.59
CA LEU A 192 -13.31 50.30 -49.04
C LEU A 192 -12.72 49.15 -48.20
N LEU A 193 -11.84 49.46 -47.24
CA LEU A 193 -11.23 48.47 -46.34
C LEU A 193 -11.81 48.58 -44.93
N PRO A 194 -11.87 47.48 -44.13
CA PRO A 194 -12.25 47.58 -42.73
C PRO A 194 -11.19 48.40 -41.97
N PRO A 195 -11.56 49.15 -40.92
CA PRO A 195 -10.65 50.04 -40.20
C PRO A 195 -9.29 49.43 -39.80
N PRO A 196 -9.20 48.17 -39.33
CA PRO A 196 -7.92 47.56 -38.98
C PRO A 196 -6.95 47.37 -40.16
N ALA A 197 -7.43 47.33 -41.40
CA ALA A 197 -6.59 47.14 -42.59
C ALA A 197 -6.05 48.47 -43.16
N ARG A 198 -6.70 49.60 -42.86
CA ARG A 198 -6.44 50.90 -43.51
C ARG A 198 -5.04 51.46 -43.26
N TYR A 199 -4.51 51.32 -42.05
CA TYR A 199 -3.24 51.94 -41.67
C TYR A 199 -2.01 51.30 -42.35
N GLY A 200 -2.17 50.11 -42.93
CA GLY A 200 -1.09 49.38 -43.59
C GLY A 200 -0.73 49.92 -44.98
N VAL A 201 -1.59 50.76 -45.57
CA VAL A 201 -1.46 51.28 -46.93
C VAL A 201 -0.54 52.51 -46.96
N THR A 202 0.55 52.41 -47.70
CA THR A 202 1.57 53.48 -47.86
C THR A 202 1.33 54.27 -49.15
N PHE A 203 1.72 55.54 -49.18
CA PHE A 203 1.52 56.39 -50.36
C PHE A 203 2.59 57.46 -50.51
N ALA A 204 2.79 57.94 -51.74
CA ALA A 204 3.66 59.06 -52.06
C ALA A 204 3.01 59.96 -53.12
N THR A 205 2.81 61.23 -52.78
CA THR A 205 2.06 62.18 -53.60
C THR A 205 2.89 62.74 -54.76
N HIS A 206 4.18 62.45 -54.84
CA HIS A 206 5.00 62.70 -56.02
C HIS A 206 6.26 61.80 -56.01
N THR A 207 6.60 61.20 -57.15
CA THR A 207 7.84 60.42 -57.34
C THR A 207 8.39 60.58 -58.76
N THR A 208 9.71 60.50 -58.89
CA THR A 208 10.47 60.62 -60.14
C THR A 208 11.28 59.34 -60.39
N SER A 209 11.75 59.12 -61.63
CA SER A 209 12.38 57.86 -62.07
C SER A 209 13.75 57.58 -61.44
N ASP A 210 14.42 58.61 -60.94
CA ASP A 210 15.74 58.61 -60.33
C ASP A 210 15.73 58.25 -58.83
N VAL A 211 14.55 58.20 -58.20
CA VAL A 211 14.40 58.00 -56.76
C VAL A 211 13.64 56.70 -56.44
N PRO A 212 14.30 55.69 -55.84
CA PRO A 212 13.61 54.50 -55.35
C PRO A 212 12.84 54.82 -54.07
N LEU A 213 11.51 54.80 -54.14
CA LEU A 213 10.62 54.99 -52.98
C LEU A 213 9.61 53.84 -52.89
N ASP A 214 9.60 53.16 -51.75
CA ASP A 214 8.74 52.00 -51.49
C ASP A 214 7.39 52.42 -50.88
N ALA A 215 6.49 52.90 -51.74
CA ALA A 215 5.12 53.27 -51.41
C ALA A 215 4.13 52.49 -52.27
N GLN A 216 3.03 52.07 -51.68
CA GLN A 216 2.02 51.26 -52.36
C GLN A 216 1.23 52.07 -53.39
N VAL A 217 0.85 53.32 -53.08
CA VAL A 217 0.22 54.23 -54.04
C VAL A 217 1.18 55.36 -54.38
N ARG A 218 1.64 55.43 -55.63
CA ARG A 218 2.64 56.40 -56.09
C ARG A 218 2.08 57.28 -57.20
N PHE A 219 2.11 58.58 -56.99
CA PHE A 219 1.85 59.54 -58.05
C PHE A 219 3.16 59.81 -58.80
N VAL A 220 3.26 59.31 -60.02
CA VAL A 220 4.51 59.30 -60.80
C VAL A 220 4.51 60.41 -61.84
N ALA A 221 5.70 60.90 -62.19
CA ALA A 221 5.87 61.79 -63.35
C ALA A 221 5.56 61.05 -64.66
N ASP A 222 5.08 61.77 -65.67
CA ASP A 222 4.58 61.17 -66.92
C ASP A 222 5.65 60.42 -67.72
N ASP A 223 6.93 60.72 -67.49
CA ASP A 223 8.10 60.14 -68.17
C ASP A 223 8.68 58.87 -67.50
N MET A 224 8.16 58.46 -66.34
CA MET A 224 8.65 57.27 -65.64
C MET A 224 8.37 55.99 -66.46
N PRO A 225 9.29 55.03 -66.62
CA PRO A 225 9.00 53.77 -67.33
C PRO A 225 8.07 52.86 -66.53
N LEU A 226 7.17 52.13 -67.20
CA LEU A 226 6.27 51.17 -66.56
C LEU A 226 6.97 49.81 -66.34
N SER A 227 6.94 49.33 -65.10
CA SER A 227 7.36 47.96 -64.75
C SER A 227 6.22 46.96 -64.97
N PRO A 228 6.47 45.72 -65.44
CA PRO A 228 5.43 44.71 -65.64
C PRO A 228 4.69 44.31 -64.36
N ASP A 229 5.29 44.49 -63.18
CA ASP A 229 4.73 44.08 -61.88
C ASP A 229 3.92 45.18 -61.17
N VAL A 230 3.58 46.25 -61.88
CA VAL A 230 2.91 47.44 -61.33
C VAL A 230 1.55 47.63 -62.00
N LEU A 231 0.57 48.07 -61.21
CA LEU A 231 -0.72 48.52 -61.72
C LEU A 231 -0.62 50.01 -62.09
N GLU A 232 -0.89 50.37 -63.34
CA GLU A 232 -0.97 51.76 -63.78
C GLU A 232 -2.41 52.23 -63.91
N TYR A 233 -2.70 53.37 -63.29
CA TYR A 233 -3.94 54.11 -63.44
C TYR A 233 -3.64 55.51 -63.97
N THR A 234 -4.21 55.86 -65.12
CA THR A 234 -4.13 57.23 -65.65
C THR A 234 -5.35 58.01 -65.14
N TRP A 235 -5.12 59.17 -64.54
CA TRP A 235 -6.15 59.96 -63.88
C TRP A 235 -7.31 60.29 -64.84
N GLY A 236 -8.53 59.91 -64.47
CA GLY A 236 -9.72 60.11 -65.30
C GLY A 236 -9.90 59.11 -66.46
N GLU A 237 -8.94 58.21 -66.73
CA GLU A 237 -9.13 57.17 -67.74
C GLU A 237 -10.04 56.04 -67.20
N PRO A 238 -10.90 55.43 -68.05
CA PRO A 238 -11.82 54.37 -67.64
C PRO A 238 -11.16 52.98 -67.55
N ALA A 239 -9.83 52.88 -67.60
CA ALA A 239 -9.09 51.62 -67.66
C ALA A 239 -7.74 51.70 -66.95
N THR A 240 -7.23 50.53 -66.55
CA THR A 240 -5.88 50.35 -65.99
C THR A 240 -4.98 49.57 -66.95
N ARG A 241 -3.67 49.80 -66.84
CA ARG A 241 -2.59 49.14 -67.60
C ARG A 241 -1.64 48.41 -66.63
N GLY A 242 -0.76 47.55 -67.13
CA GLY A 242 0.15 46.76 -66.30
C GLY A 242 -0.52 45.56 -65.62
N PHE A 243 0.00 45.14 -64.46
CA PHE A 243 -0.45 43.96 -63.71
C PHE A 243 -1.83 44.17 -63.07
N LYS A 244 -2.75 43.21 -63.24
CA LYS A 244 -4.13 43.29 -62.73
C LYS A 244 -4.39 42.13 -61.75
N PRO A 245 -4.25 42.35 -60.44
CA PRO A 245 -4.52 41.33 -59.44
C PRO A 245 -6.03 41.08 -59.28
N GLU A 246 -6.38 39.85 -58.90
CA GLU A 246 -7.73 39.47 -58.48
C GLU A 246 -7.77 39.16 -56.98
N ASP A 247 -8.88 39.51 -56.34
CA ASP A 247 -9.11 39.23 -54.92
C ASP A 247 -10.61 39.08 -54.59
N ASP A 248 -10.95 38.06 -53.79
CA ASP A 248 -12.34 37.73 -53.48
C ASP A 248 -13.01 38.79 -52.59
N TYR A 249 -12.25 39.42 -51.68
CA TYR A 249 -12.77 40.51 -50.88
C TYR A 249 -13.05 41.73 -51.76
N ALA A 250 -12.15 42.06 -52.69
CA ALA A 250 -12.37 43.16 -53.63
C ALA A 250 -13.62 42.93 -54.50
N ARG A 251 -13.82 41.70 -54.97
CA ARG A 251 -15.03 41.30 -55.72
C ARG A 251 -16.30 41.42 -54.88
N TYR A 252 -16.24 41.03 -53.61
CA TYR A 252 -17.34 41.18 -52.66
C TYR A 252 -17.66 42.66 -52.40
N ILE A 253 -16.68 43.50 -52.09
CA ILE A 253 -16.89 44.94 -51.87
C ILE A 253 -17.43 45.62 -53.13
N ARG A 254 -16.95 45.26 -54.32
CA ARG A 254 -17.53 45.73 -55.59
C ARG A 254 -19.01 45.37 -55.69
N SER A 255 -19.41 44.17 -55.28
CA SER A 255 -20.82 43.75 -55.32
C SER A 255 -21.70 44.59 -54.38
N GLN A 256 -21.18 44.97 -53.21
CA GLN A 256 -21.87 45.87 -52.28
C GLN A 256 -21.91 47.31 -52.82
N LEU A 257 -20.77 47.82 -53.30
CA LEU A 257 -20.64 49.18 -53.84
C LEU A 257 -21.52 49.42 -55.07
N ARG A 258 -21.79 48.38 -55.86
CA ARG A 258 -22.74 48.43 -56.98
C ARG A 258 -24.18 48.71 -56.51
N LEU A 259 -24.54 48.25 -55.33
CA LEU A 259 -25.87 48.42 -54.76
C LEU A 259 -25.98 49.77 -54.06
N ASP A 260 -25.14 49.98 -53.05
CA ASP A 260 -25.17 51.17 -52.21
C ASP A 260 -23.86 51.34 -51.42
N THR A 261 -23.43 52.58 -51.18
CA THR A 261 -22.22 52.85 -50.39
C THR A 261 -22.40 52.54 -48.90
N GLY A 262 -23.63 52.61 -48.38
CA GLY A 262 -23.99 52.21 -47.02
C GLY A 262 -23.81 50.71 -46.78
N LEU A 263 -24.13 49.87 -47.76
CA LEU A 263 -23.88 48.42 -47.66
C LEU A 263 -22.39 48.08 -47.56
N VAL A 264 -21.51 48.86 -48.20
CA VAL A 264 -20.06 48.73 -48.03
C VAL A 264 -19.64 49.07 -46.60
N ILE A 265 -20.26 50.09 -46.00
CA ILE A 265 -20.00 50.49 -44.61
C ILE A 265 -20.50 49.41 -43.63
N GLU A 266 -21.69 48.85 -43.84
CA GLU A 266 -22.23 47.74 -43.03
C GLU A 266 -21.34 46.50 -43.14
N ALA A 267 -20.98 46.10 -44.35
CA ALA A 267 -20.12 44.96 -44.61
C ALA A 267 -18.73 45.12 -43.98
N THR A 268 -18.08 46.27 -44.18
CA THR A 268 -16.76 46.54 -43.59
C THR A 268 -16.83 46.62 -42.06
N SER A 269 -17.97 47.05 -41.49
CA SER A 269 -18.22 47.03 -40.05
C SER A 269 -18.38 45.61 -39.51
N ALA A 270 -19.19 44.77 -40.15
CA ALA A 270 -19.40 43.37 -39.75
C ALA A 270 -18.10 42.55 -39.80
N LEU A 271 -17.22 42.85 -40.76
CA LEU A 271 -15.91 42.18 -40.90
C LEU A 271 -14.85 42.69 -39.92
N THR A 272 -15.08 43.84 -39.27
CA THR A 272 -14.09 44.50 -38.42
C THR A 272 -13.59 43.63 -37.26
N PRO A 273 -14.45 42.93 -36.47
CA PRO A 273 -13.99 42.10 -35.36
C PRO A 273 -13.08 40.95 -35.84
N VAL A 274 -13.50 40.23 -36.88
CA VAL A 274 -12.80 39.07 -37.42
C VAL A 274 -11.48 39.48 -38.10
N ALA A 275 -11.52 40.48 -38.98
CA ALA A 275 -10.34 40.99 -39.66
C ALA A 275 -9.34 41.59 -38.66
N GLY A 276 -9.82 42.32 -37.66
CA GLY A 276 -8.99 42.88 -36.60
C GLY A 276 -8.31 41.81 -35.74
N TRP A 277 -9.01 40.72 -35.43
CA TRP A 277 -8.42 39.58 -34.71
C TRP A 277 -7.32 38.88 -35.52
N ARG A 278 -7.57 38.57 -36.79
CA ARG A 278 -6.59 37.92 -37.69
C ARG A 278 -5.35 38.79 -37.93
N LEU A 279 -5.53 40.08 -38.20
CA LEU A 279 -4.42 41.02 -38.39
C LEU A 279 -3.56 41.19 -37.13
N LYS A 280 -4.18 41.20 -35.93
CA LYS A 280 -3.42 41.23 -34.66
C LYS A 280 -2.61 39.96 -34.42
N ARG A 281 -3.02 38.82 -34.98
CA ARG A 281 -2.30 37.54 -34.93
C ARG A 281 -1.11 37.48 -35.90
N GLY A 282 -0.96 38.49 -36.78
CA GLY A 282 0.14 38.59 -37.74
C GLY A 282 -0.20 38.09 -39.14
N ASP A 283 -1.47 37.75 -39.41
CA ASP A 283 -1.89 37.33 -40.75
C ASP A 283 -1.72 38.44 -41.78
N SER A 284 -1.45 38.07 -43.03
CA SER A 284 -1.40 39.03 -44.13
C SER A 284 -2.77 39.68 -44.35
N MET A 285 -2.80 40.89 -44.94
CA MET A 285 -4.07 41.57 -45.24
C MET A 285 -4.96 40.73 -46.17
N THR A 286 -4.36 39.98 -47.09
CA THR A 286 -5.07 39.04 -47.96
C THR A 286 -5.75 37.94 -47.13
N ASP A 287 -5.01 37.25 -46.25
CA ASP A 287 -5.53 36.10 -45.50
C ASP A 287 -6.58 36.51 -44.45
N ALA A 288 -6.38 37.65 -43.81
CA ALA A 288 -7.31 38.18 -42.81
C ALA A 288 -8.66 38.54 -43.44
N LEU A 289 -8.65 39.21 -44.60
CA LEU A 289 -9.87 39.62 -45.30
C LEU A 289 -10.59 38.42 -45.93
N ALA A 290 -9.84 37.49 -46.55
CA ALA A 290 -10.39 36.26 -47.10
C ALA A 290 -11.14 35.45 -46.04
N TYR A 291 -10.50 35.18 -44.90
CA TYR A 291 -11.14 34.46 -43.79
C TYR A 291 -12.38 35.21 -43.24
N SER A 292 -12.29 36.53 -43.01
CA SER A 292 -13.41 37.30 -42.46
C SER A 292 -14.65 37.25 -43.36
N SER A 293 -14.47 37.37 -44.67
CA SER A 293 -15.57 37.30 -45.65
C SER A 293 -16.21 35.90 -45.71
N TYR A 294 -15.38 34.86 -45.63
CA TYR A 294 -15.85 33.48 -45.58
C TYR A 294 -16.63 33.19 -44.29
N ARG A 295 -16.09 33.61 -43.14
CA ARG A 295 -16.71 33.47 -41.82
C ARG A 295 -18.13 34.05 -41.79
N LEU A 296 -18.30 35.26 -42.34
CA LEU A 296 -19.59 35.94 -42.41
C LEU A 296 -20.61 35.16 -43.24
N ARG A 297 -20.20 34.57 -44.37
CA ARG A 297 -21.09 33.72 -45.18
C ARG A 297 -21.58 32.49 -44.41
N VAL A 298 -20.72 31.87 -43.61
CA VAL A 298 -21.12 30.71 -42.78
C VAL A 298 -22.15 31.13 -41.74
N ASP A 299 -21.96 32.29 -41.10
CA ASP A 299 -22.92 32.82 -40.13
C ASP A 299 -24.29 33.07 -40.76
N GLU A 300 -24.33 33.71 -41.94
CA GLU A 300 -25.56 33.95 -42.67
C GLU A 300 -26.26 32.65 -43.09
N SER A 301 -25.52 31.62 -43.52
CA SER A 301 -26.10 30.33 -43.88
C SER A 301 -26.76 29.64 -42.68
N LEU A 302 -26.09 29.63 -41.52
CA LEU A 302 -26.63 28.98 -40.32
C LEU A 302 -27.82 29.73 -39.72
N LEU A 303 -27.79 31.07 -39.71
CA LEU A 303 -28.92 31.90 -39.30
C LEU A 303 -30.16 31.65 -40.17
N ASN A 304 -29.96 31.33 -41.45
CA ASN A 304 -31.03 31.00 -42.39
C ASN A 304 -31.37 29.49 -42.45
N HIS A 305 -30.89 28.69 -41.48
CA HIS A 305 -31.11 27.24 -41.40
C HIS A 305 -30.65 26.45 -42.63
N GLN A 306 -29.63 26.94 -43.34
CA GLN A 306 -29.03 26.23 -44.46
C GLN A 306 -27.94 25.26 -43.97
N PRO A 307 -27.79 24.08 -44.61
CA PRO A 307 -26.82 23.10 -44.17
C PRO A 307 -25.38 23.58 -44.43
N VAL A 308 -24.56 23.55 -43.38
CA VAL A 308 -23.10 23.75 -43.41
C VAL A 308 -22.42 22.45 -42.98
N GLY A 309 -21.22 22.15 -43.50
CA GLY A 309 -20.47 20.97 -43.09
C GLY A 309 -20.19 20.94 -41.58
N ALA A 310 -20.40 19.79 -40.93
CA ALA A 310 -20.25 19.66 -39.48
C ALA A 310 -18.82 20.00 -39.00
N ASN A 311 -17.79 19.53 -39.72
CA ASN A 311 -16.39 19.82 -39.41
C ASN A 311 -16.06 21.32 -39.49
N GLU A 312 -16.66 22.01 -40.46
CA GLU A 312 -16.47 23.44 -40.68
C GLU A 312 -17.11 24.26 -39.55
N ALA A 313 -18.38 23.96 -39.23
CA ALA A 313 -19.08 24.59 -38.13
C ALA A 313 -18.40 24.32 -36.77
N ALA A 314 -17.95 23.08 -36.52
CA ALA A 314 -17.29 22.70 -35.28
C ALA A 314 -15.94 23.41 -35.10
N ARG A 315 -15.13 23.50 -36.17
CA ARG A 315 -13.85 24.22 -36.16
C ARG A 315 -14.04 25.70 -35.84
N ILE A 316 -15.02 26.34 -36.48
CA ILE A 316 -15.34 27.75 -36.27
C ILE A 316 -15.77 28.00 -34.81
N LEU A 317 -16.66 27.15 -34.29
CA LEU A 317 -17.15 27.25 -32.91
C LEU A 317 -16.02 27.10 -31.87
N ALA A 318 -15.01 26.29 -32.17
CA ALA A 318 -13.88 26.03 -31.29
C ALA A 318 -12.77 27.10 -31.38
N GLU A 319 -12.44 27.56 -32.59
CA GLU A 319 -11.25 28.38 -32.84
C GLU A 319 -11.51 29.90 -32.87
N ASP A 320 -12.73 30.34 -33.21
CA ASP A 320 -13.01 31.75 -33.46
C ASP A 320 -13.61 32.46 -32.23
N PRO A 321 -12.85 33.31 -31.52
CA PRO A 321 -13.32 33.97 -30.32
C PRO A 321 -14.29 35.12 -30.61
N THR A 322 -14.50 35.50 -31.87
CA THR A 322 -15.37 36.64 -32.25
C THR A 322 -16.85 36.28 -32.33
N LEU A 323 -17.19 35.00 -32.17
CA LEU A 323 -18.56 34.49 -32.09
C LEU A 323 -19.34 35.07 -30.90
N SER A 324 -20.53 35.61 -31.17
CA SER A 324 -21.49 35.99 -30.13
C SER A 324 -22.15 34.75 -29.49
N ASP A 325 -22.64 34.89 -28.26
CA ASP A 325 -23.32 33.79 -27.55
C ASP A 325 -24.57 33.29 -28.30
N GLU A 326 -25.30 34.19 -28.96
CA GLU A 326 -26.45 33.85 -29.80
C GLU A 326 -26.04 32.96 -30.99
N LEU A 327 -24.97 33.33 -31.69
CA LEU A 327 -24.45 32.52 -32.79
C LEU A 327 -23.91 31.18 -32.28
N ARG A 328 -23.24 31.14 -31.12
CA ARG A 328 -22.78 29.86 -30.54
C ARG A 328 -23.92 28.86 -30.35
N VAL A 329 -25.09 29.30 -29.88
CA VAL A 329 -26.27 28.43 -29.74
C VAL A 329 -26.75 27.89 -31.11
N VAL A 330 -26.74 28.72 -32.15
CA VAL A 330 -27.11 28.29 -33.52
C VAL A 330 -26.16 27.21 -34.02
N TYR A 331 -24.85 27.38 -33.82
CA TYR A 331 -23.83 26.38 -34.19
C TYR A 331 -24.01 25.06 -33.43
N ILE A 332 -24.25 25.13 -32.11
CA ILE A 332 -24.47 23.95 -31.27
C ILE A 332 -25.69 23.16 -31.74
N ASN A 333 -26.82 23.84 -32.01
CA ASN A 333 -28.04 23.18 -32.46
C ASN A 333 -27.84 22.48 -33.81
N HIS A 334 -27.10 23.12 -34.73
CA HIS A 334 -26.73 22.52 -36.01
C HIS A 334 -25.91 21.24 -35.84
N LEU A 335 -24.87 21.28 -35.00
CA LEU A 335 -24.01 20.12 -34.73
C LEU A 335 -24.78 18.96 -34.07
N LEU A 336 -25.64 19.25 -33.09
CA LEU A 336 -26.47 18.22 -32.43
C LEU A 336 -27.48 17.59 -33.40
N ALA A 337 -28.07 18.38 -34.30
CA ALA A 337 -29.01 17.87 -35.29
C ALA A 337 -28.34 16.86 -36.24
N PHE A 338 -27.12 17.17 -36.71
CA PHE A 338 -26.32 16.26 -37.54
C PHE A 338 -25.92 14.99 -36.78
N ALA A 339 -25.41 15.15 -35.56
CA ALA A 339 -24.92 14.02 -34.78
C ALA A 339 -26.02 13.07 -34.34
N LEU A 340 -27.25 13.55 -34.11
CA LEU A 340 -28.42 12.72 -33.79
C LEU A 340 -29.01 12.02 -35.02
N VAL A 341 -28.46 12.24 -36.22
CA VAL A 341 -28.89 11.61 -37.48
C VAL A 341 -27.80 10.70 -38.04
N LEU A 342 -26.53 11.10 -37.94
CA LEU A 342 -25.39 10.40 -38.54
C LEU A 342 -24.60 9.51 -37.56
N ASP A 343 -24.91 9.54 -36.26
CA ASP A 343 -24.21 8.80 -35.20
C ASP A 343 -22.68 9.04 -35.18
N GLU A 344 -22.26 10.28 -35.51
CA GLU A 344 -20.87 10.70 -35.50
C GLU A 344 -20.52 11.41 -34.19
N ASP A 345 -19.51 10.90 -33.46
CA ASP A 345 -19.12 11.42 -32.15
C ASP A 345 -18.05 12.54 -32.23
N GLU A 346 -17.17 12.53 -33.24
CA GLU A 346 -15.99 13.41 -33.34
C GLU A 346 -16.32 14.90 -33.22
N ASN A 347 -17.39 15.35 -33.88
CA ASN A 347 -17.80 16.75 -33.88
C ASN A 347 -18.56 17.16 -32.62
N THR A 348 -19.11 16.19 -31.88
CA THR A 348 -19.90 16.46 -30.67
C THR A 348 -19.09 16.52 -29.40
N ASP A 349 -17.91 15.91 -29.35
CA ASP A 349 -17.02 16.03 -28.19
C ASP A 349 -16.51 17.46 -27.99
N LEU A 350 -16.35 18.21 -29.08
CA LEU A 350 -16.02 19.64 -29.03
C LEU A 350 -17.06 20.46 -28.25
N LEU A 351 -18.33 20.02 -28.20
CA LEU A 351 -19.38 20.71 -27.43
C LEU A 351 -19.08 20.69 -25.93
N THR A 352 -18.41 19.65 -25.43
CA THR A 352 -18.01 19.56 -24.02
C THR A 352 -16.97 20.61 -23.65
N VAL A 353 -16.08 20.93 -24.60
CA VAL A 353 -15.04 21.96 -24.44
C VAL A 353 -15.65 23.35 -24.55
N VAL A 354 -16.52 23.58 -25.55
CA VAL A 354 -17.14 24.88 -25.82
C VAL A 354 -18.10 25.30 -24.71
N ALA A 355 -18.92 24.38 -24.20
CA ALA A 355 -19.88 24.67 -23.14
C ALA A 355 -19.24 24.75 -21.74
N LYS A 356 -17.95 24.42 -21.60
CA LYS A 356 -17.26 24.40 -20.31
C LYS A 356 -17.24 25.79 -19.67
N GLY A 357 -17.89 25.92 -18.51
CA GLY A 357 -17.99 27.19 -17.78
C GLY A 357 -19.00 28.17 -18.39
N GLN A 358 -19.86 27.72 -19.32
CA GLN A 358 -20.91 28.52 -19.96
C GLN A 358 -22.30 27.90 -19.72
N PRO A 359 -22.98 28.23 -18.61
CA PRO A 359 -24.23 27.58 -18.19
C PRO A 359 -25.37 27.65 -19.22
N GLU A 360 -25.47 28.78 -19.95
CA GLU A 360 -26.52 28.97 -20.96
C GLU A 360 -26.34 28.02 -22.17
N LEU A 361 -25.09 27.78 -22.59
CA LEU A 361 -24.79 26.84 -23.66
C LEU A 361 -25.06 25.39 -23.22
N GLU A 362 -24.64 25.04 -22.00
CA GLU A 362 -24.90 23.72 -21.44
C GLU A 362 -26.42 23.43 -21.33
N ARG A 363 -27.20 24.43 -20.91
CA ARG A 363 -28.66 24.34 -20.86
C ARG A 363 -29.29 24.13 -22.25
N ALA A 364 -28.77 24.81 -23.27
CA ALA A 364 -29.24 24.64 -24.64
C ALA A 364 -29.00 23.22 -25.15
N ILE A 365 -27.84 22.62 -24.85
CA ILE A 365 -27.51 21.24 -25.22
C ILE A 365 -28.44 20.25 -24.52
N ILE A 366 -28.66 20.39 -23.21
CA ILE A 366 -29.57 19.53 -22.45
C ILE A 366 -30.98 19.58 -23.02
N GLU A 367 -31.49 20.77 -23.35
CA GLU A 367 -32.82 20.94 -23.91
C GLU A 367 -32.96 20.32 -25.31
N ALA A 368 -31.94 20.44 -26.14
CA ALA A 368 -31.90 19.77 -27.45
C ALA A 368 -31.93 18.24 -27.30
N MET A 369 -31.16 17.68 -26.37
CA MET A 369 -31.16 16.23 -26.10
C MET A 369 -32.49 15.74 -25.51
N ARG A 370 -33.15 16.54 -24.66
CA ARG A 370 -34.50 16.22 -24.15
C ARG A 370 -35.54 16.18 -25.28
N LYS A 371 -35.51 17.14 -26.20
CA LYS A 371 -36.40 17.14 -27.37
C LYS A 371 -36.16 15.92 -28.25
N ALA A 372 -34.90 15.53 -28.45
CA ALA A 372 -34.54 14.31 -29.18
C ALA A 372 -35.07 13.04 -28.49
N LEU A 373 -34.99 12.98 -27.16
CA LEU A 373 -35.53 11.87 -26.37
C LEU A 373 -37.04 11.74 -26.54
N VAL A 374 -37.79 12.84 -26.44
CA VAL A 374 -39.25 12.86 -26.67
C VAL A 374 -39.63 12.48 -28.11
N SER A 375 -38.74 12.77 -29.07
CA SER A 375 -38.94 12.45 -30.49
C SER A 375 -38.60 10.99 -30.86
N GLY A 376 -38.37 10.12 -29.87
CA GLY A 376 -38.14 8.69 -30.09
C GLY A 376 -36.68 8.27 -30.26
N LYS A 377 -35.70 9.18 -30.13
CA LYS A 377 -34.27 8.89 -30.33
C LYS A 377 -33.58 8.37 -29.06
N HIS A 378 -34.23 7.46 -28.32
CA HIS A 378 -33.82 7.07 -26.96
C HIS A 378 -32.41 6.46 -26.90
N GLU A 379 -32.09 5.52 -27.80
CA GLU A 379 -30.78 4.84 -27.86
C GLU A 379 -29.63 5.82 -28.14
N MET A 380 -29.80 6.71 -29.12
CA MET A 380 -28.80 7.71 -29.53
C MET A 380 -28.52 8.71 -28.40
N VAL A 381 -29.57 9.16 -27.71
CA VAL A 381 -29.44 10.04 -26.54
C VAL A 381 -28.71 9.32 -25.41
N TYR A 382 -29.07 8.06 -25.13
CA TYR A 382 -28.44 7.25 -24.09
C TYR A 382 -26.94 7.07 -24.34
N ARG A 383 -26.55 6.57 -25.53
CA ARG A 383 -25.15 6.31 -25.87
C ARG A 383 -24.29 7.57 -25.78
N ARG A 384 -24.79 8.70 -26.29
CA ARG A 384 -24.03 9.95 -26.30
C ARG A 384 -23.87 10.55 -24.91
N VAL A 385 -24.92 10.58 -24.10
CA VAL A 385 -24.83 11.08 -22.72
C VAL A 385 -23.91 10.18 -21.89
N MET A 386 -23.97 8.86 -22.09
CA MET A 386 -23.06 7.90 -21.47
C MET A 386 -21.61 8.15 -21.89
N HIS A 387 -21.35 8.38 -23.17
CA HIS A 387 -20.02 8.72 -23.69
C HIS A 387 -19.48 10.01 -23.05
N TRP A 388 -20.27 11.08 -23.03
CA TRP A 388 -19.84 12.35 -22.42
C TRP A 388 -19.59 12.24 -20.91
N LEU A 389 -20.41 11.49 -20.17
CA LEU A 389 -20.20 11.31 -18.73
C LEU A 389 -18.97 10.44 -18.41
N ALA A 390 -18.64 9.49 -19.28
CA ALA A 390 -17.44 8.65 -19.14
C ALA A 390 -16.15 9.40 -19.51
N SER A 391 -16.22 10.41 -20.39
CA SER A 391 -15.07 11.16 -20.89
C SER A 391 -14.48 12.12 -19.83
N PRO A 392 -13.15 12.13 -19.58
CA PRO A 392 -12.53 12.94 -18.52
C PRO A 392 -12.82 14.45 -18.60
N GLY A 393 -12.99 14.97 -19.83
CA GLY A 393 -13.32 16.36 -20.13
C GLY A 393 -14.80 16.62 -20.44
N GLY A 394 -15.66 15.60 -20.33
CA GLY A 394 -17.05 15.69 -20.70
C GLY A 394 -17.96 16.33 -19.64
N PHE A 395 -19.25 16.33 -19.92
CA PHE A 395 -20.27 16.93 -19.06
C PHE A 395 -20.37 16.23 -17.70
N LYS A 396 -20.73 16.98 -16.65
CA LYS A 396 -20.87 16.46 -15.28
C LYS A 396 -22.05 17.11 -14.57
N GLY A 397 -22.59 16.42 -13.57
CA GLY A 397 -23.61 16.96 -12.67
C GLY A 397 -24.98 16.30 -12.84
N MET A 398 -25.88 16.62 -11.90
CA MET A 398 -27.15 15.90 -11.72
C MET A 398 -28.10 16.00 -12.92
N TYR A 399 -28.07 17.09 -13.69
CA TYR A 399 -28.92 17.22 -14.88
C TYR A 399 -28.56 16.23 -15.99
N TRP A 400 -27.27 15.91 -16.13
CA TRP A 400 -26.78 14.92 -17.09
C TRP A 400 -27.06 13.49 -16.62
N ILE A 401 -26.91 13.24 -15.31
CA ILE A 401 -27.27 11.95 -14.70
C ILE A 401 -28.78 11.69 -14.84
N ASP A 402 -29.64 12.67 -14.60
CA ASP A 402 -31.10 12.56 -14.82
C ASP A 402 -31.42 12.25 -16.29
N LEU A 403 -30.75 12.91 -17.24
CA LEU A 403 -30.93 12.65 -18.66
C LEU A 403 -30.45 11.24 -19.05
N LEU A 404 -29.33 10.77 -18.51
CA LEU A 404 -28.83 9.40 -18.70
C LEU A 404 -29.84 8.37 -18.19
N GLN A 405 -30.34 8.55 -16.97
CA GLN A 405 -31.30 7.66 -16.34
C GLN A 405 -32.62 7.58 -17.12
N ARG A 406 -33.16 8.73 -17.55
CA ARG A 406 -34.41 8.79 -18.35
C ARG A 406 -34.25 8.15 -19.72
N SER A 407 -33.13 8.40 -20.39
CA SER A 407 -32.85 7.81 -21.71
C SER A 407 -32.63 6.32 -21.62
N ALA A 408 -31.97 5.82 -20.58
CA ALA A 408 -31.80 4.39 -20.30
C ALA A 408 -33.14 3.67 -20.09
N LEU A 409 -34.04 4.23 -19.26
CA LEU A 409 -35.39 3.68 -19.05
C LEU A 409 -36.22 3.67 -20.34
N ALA A 410 -36.19 4.77 -21.10
CA ALA A 410 -36.92 4.87 -22.35
C ALA A 410 -36.38 3.89 -23.41
N ASN A 411 -35.05 3.68 -23.45
CA ASN A 411 -34.42 2.69 -24.33
C ASN A 411 -34.82 1.26 -23.95
N ALA A 412 -34.78 0.91 -22.66
CA ALA A 412 -35.23 -0.39 -22.18
C ALA A 412 -36.70 -0.66 -22.53
N GLN A 413 -37.57 0.34 -22.31
CA GLN A 413 -38.99 0.22 -22.66
C GLN A 413 -39.19 0.07 -24.17
N ALA A 414 -38.41 0.77 -25.00
CA ALA A 414 -38.47 0.63 -26.45
C ALA A 414 -38.11 -0.81 -26.88
N LEU A 415 -37.02 -1.37 -26.35
CA LEU A 415 -36.58 -2.74 -26.62
C LEU A 415 -37.63 -3.78 -26.19
N VAL A 416 -38.27 -3.57 -25.04
CA VAL A 416 -39.39 -4.40 -24.57
C VAL A 416 -40.59 -4.32 -25.50
N ASN A 417 -40.96 -3.11 -25.95
CA ASN A 417 -42.08 -2.90 -26.87
C ASN A 417 -41.84 -3.54 -28.24
N THR A 418 -40.59 -3.58 -28.71
CA THR A 418 -40.20 -4.28 -29.95
C THR A 418 -40.01 -5.78 -29.78
N GLY A 419 -39.99 -6.29 -28.53
CA GLY A 419 -39.76 -7.70 -28.23
C GLY A 419 -38.31 -8.16 -28.42
N ASP A 420 -37.35 -7.24 -28.40
CA ASP A 420 -35.93 -7.54 -28.64
C ASP A 420 -35.23 -7.97 -27.34
N ALA A 421 -35.33 -9.26 -27.02
CA ALA A 421 -34.73 -9.82 -25.80
C ALA A 421 -33.20 -9.82 -25.84
N VAL A 422 -32.61 -10.01 -27.03
CA VAL A 422 -31.15 -10.02 -27.22
C VAL A 422 -30.59 -8.62 -27.01
N GLY A 423 -31.20 -7.61 -27.63
CA GLY A 423 -30.83 -6.21 -27.46
C GLY A 423 -30.99 -5.74 -26.02
N LEU A 424 -32.08 -6.12 -25.34
CA LEU A 424 -32.27 -5.77 -23.93
C LEU A 424 -31.23 -6.44 -23.02
N ASN A 425 -30.89 -7.70 -23.27
CA ASN A 425 -29.87 -8.40 -22.51
C ASN A 425 -28.48 -7.74 -22.67
N GLN A 426 -28.13 -7.35 -23.90
CA GLN A 426 -26.89 -6.61 -24.17
C GLN A 426 -26.89 -5.24 -23.48
N PHE A 427 -27.99 -4.49 -23.59
CA PHE A 427 -28.14 -3.20 -22.94
C PHE A 427 -27.97 -3.27 -21.42
N LEU A 428 -28.59 -4.26 -20.75
CA LEU A 428 -28.42 -4.46 -19.31
C LEU A 428 -26.98 -4.85 -18.94
N ALA A 429 -26.29 -5.59 -19.81
CA ALA A 429 -24.87 -5.88 -19.64
C ALA A 429 -24.02 -4.61 -19.78
N ASP A 430 -24.32 -3.73 -20.74
CA ASP A 430 -23.62 -2.47 -20.98
C ASP A 430 -23.82 -1.47 -19.82
N VAL A 431 -25.05 -1.34 -19.32
CA VAL A 431 -25.38 -0.53 -18.13
C VAL A 431 -24.54 -0.95 -16.93
N ARG A 432 -24.31 -2.25 -16.77
CA ARG A 432 -23.49 -2.81 -15.68
C ARG A 432 -22.00 -2.60 -15.89
N ALA A 433 -21.52 -2.74 -17.13
CA ALA A 433 -20.11 -2.57 -17.49
C ALA A 433 -19.70 -1.09 -17.63
N ALA A 434 -20.65 -0.17 -17.53
CA ALA A 434 -20.44 1.26 -17.65
C ALA A 434 -19.38 1.78 -16.65
N PRO A 435 -18.45 2.65 -17.08
CA PRO A 435 -17.52 3.33 -16.17
C PRO A 435 -18.23 4.09 -15.04
N ASN A 436 -19.46 4.53 -15.30
CA ASN A 436 -20.34 5.23 -14.37
C ASN A 436 -21.53 4.38 -13.92
N ALA A 437 -21.35 3.06 -13.76
CA ALA A 437 -22.40 2.13 -13.32
C ALA A 437 -23.15 2.57 -12.04
N ALA A 438 -22.48 3.29 -11.14
CA ALA A 438 -23.08 3.86 -9.92
C ALA A 438 -24.24 4.83 -10.21
N ASP A 439 -24.20 5.55 -11.32
CA ASP A 439 -25.26 6.49 -11.72
C ASP A 439 -26.58 5.79 -12.07
N PHE A 440 -26.53 4.49 -12.39
CA PHE A 440 -27.72 3.70 -12.71
C PHE A 440 -28.41 3.10 -11.49
N VAL A 441 -27.74 3.02 -10.33
CA VAL A 441 -28.26 2.36 -9.11
C VAL A 441 -29.70 2.77 -8.77
N PRO A 442 -30.09 4.08 -8.82
CA PRO A 442 -31.46 4.48 -8.50
C PRO A 442 -32.54 3.95 -9.46
N VAL A 443 -32.18 3.66 -10.71
CA VAL A 443 -33.13 3.22 -11.76
C VAL A 443 -33.05 1.73 -12.08
N LEU A 444 -32.02 1.02 -11.59
CA LEU A 444 -31.88 -0.43 -11.78
C LEU A 444 -33.12 -1.23 -11.35
N PRO A 445 -33.81 -0.96 -10.22
CA PRO A 445 -35.05 -1.66 -9.87
C PRO A 445 -36.15 -1.51 -10.94
N GLN A 446 -36.31 -0.31 -11.51
CA GLN A 446 -37.30 -0.05 -12.57
C GLN A 446 -36.90 -0.75 -13.87
N LEU A 447 -35.60 -0.74 -14.23
CA LEU A 447 -35.09 -1.47 -15.39
C LEU A 447 -35.34 -2.99 -15.28
N ILE A 448 -35.14 -3.56 -14.07
CA ILE A 448 -35.45 -4.95 -13.77
C ILE A 448 -36.95 -5.21 -13.98
N GLU A 449 -37.83 -4.40 -13.39
CA GLU A 449 -39.28 -4.53 -13.53
C GLU A 449 -39.73 -4.44 -15.00
N THR A 450 -39.20 -3.49 -15.77
CA THR A 450 -39.46 -3.33 -17.20
C THR A 450 -39.01 -4.56 -18.00
N ALA A 451 -37.92 -5.22 -17.62
CA ALA A 451 -37.39 -6.39 -18.32
C ALA A 451 -38.13 -7.70 -18.02
N ILE A 452 -38.79 -7.85 -16.85
CA ILE A 452 -39.45 -9.10 -16.42
C ILE A 452 -40.43 -9.70 -17.46
N PRO A 453 -41.32 -8.93 -18.11
CA PRO A 453 -42.27 -9.47 -19.07
C PRO A 453 -41.59 -10.17 -20.26
N LEU A 454 -40.46 -9.62 -20.72
CA LEU A 454 -39.67 -10.18 -21.82
C LEU A 454 -38.76 -11.32 -21.33
N ALA A 455 -38.17 -11.16 -20.15
CA ALA A 455 -37.36 -12.18 -19.47
C ALA A 455 -38.14 -13.47 -19.22
N SER A 456 -39.46 -13.39 -18.99
CA SER A 456 -40.32 -14.57 -18.83
C SER A 456 -40.43 -15.44 -20.10
N ARG A 457 -39.87 -15.00 -21.23
CA ARG A 457 -39.89 -15.68 -22.53
C ARG A 457 -38.50 -15.99 -23.08
N ASP A 458 -37.44 -15.47 -22.46
CA ASP A 458 -36.05 -15.65 -22.91
C ASP A 458 -35.14 -16.03 -21.74
N ARG A 459 -34.44 -17.15 -21.89
CA ARG A 459 -33.59 -17.72 -20.83
C ARG A 459 -32.40 -16.85 -20.46
N ASN A 460 -31.68 -16.31 -21.45
CA ASN A 460 -30.47 -15.53 -21.19
C ASN A 460 -30.82 -14.23 -20.47
N LEU A 461 -31.90 -13.57 -20.91
CA LEU A 461 -32.43 -12.40 -20.26
C LEU A 461 -32.94 -12.71 -18.84
N ALA A 462 -33.60 -13.86 -18.61
CA ALA A 462 -34.04 -14.29 -17.28
C ALA A 462 -32.88 -14.44 -16.30
N GLU A 463 -31.80 -15.09 -16.71
CA GLU A 463 -30.59 -15.26 -15.88
C GLU A 463 -29.95 -13.90 -15.54
N THR A 464 -29.82 -13.00 -16.52
CA THR A 464 -29.29 -11.63 -16.31
C THR A 464 -30.17 -10.82 -15.37
N VAL A 465 -31.50 -10.83 -15.58
CA VAL A 465 -32.46 -10.10 -14.75
C VAL A 465 -32.46 -10.62 -13.32
N PHE A 466 -32.38 -11.95 -13.12
CA PHE A 466 -32.30 -12.54 -11.79
C PHE A 466 -31.00 -12.19 -11.05
N ALA A 467 -29.85 -12.25 -11.73
CA ALA A 467 -28.56 -11.87 -11.14
C ALA A 467 -28.49 -10.36 -10.80
N LEU A 468 -29.02 -9.51 -11.69
CA LEU A 468 -29.12 -8.07 -11.46
C LEU A 468 -30.07 -7.76 -10.29
N ALA A 469 -31.20 -8.47 -10.20
CA ALA A 469 -32.11 -8.40 -9.07
C ALA A 469 -31.45 -8.81 -7.76
N ALA A 470 -30.67 -9.90 -7.75
CA ALA A 470 -29.93 -10.33 -6.57
C ALA A 470 -28.91 -9.28 -6.10
N THR A 471 -28.37 -8.48 -7.03
CA THR A 471 -27.40 -7.43 -6.75
C THR A 471 -28.05 -6.20 -6.11
N VAL A 472 -29.18 -5.73 -6.66
CA VAL A 472 -29.71 -4.40 -6.35
C VAL A 472 -30.94 -4.43 -5.44
N LEU A 473 -31.74 -5.50 -5.51
CA LEU A 473 -33.01 -5.55 -4.78
C LEU A 473 -32.82 -6.00 -3.32
N PRO A 474 -33.52 -5.34 -2.37
CA PRO A 474 -33.69 -5.86 -1.02
C PRO A 474 -34.33 -7.25 -1.02
N ALA A 475 -34.13 -8.02 0.06
CA ALA A 475 -34.57 -9.41 0.16
C ALA A 475 -36.06 -9.61 -0.16
N GLU A 476 -36.94 -8.75 0.38
CA GLU A 476 -38.39 -8.83 0.13
C GLU A 476 -38.76 -8.63 -1.34
N GLN A 477 -38.09 -7.71 -2.04
CA GLN A 477 -38.34 -7.45 -3.46
C GLN A 477 -37.75 -8.56 -4.33
N LEU A 478 -36.57 -9.05 -3.99
CA LEU A 478 -35.97 -10.22 -4.63
C LEU A 478 -36.89 -11.45 -4.50
N GLN A 479 -37.50 -11.66 -3.33
CA GLN A 479 -38.47 -12.74 -3.13
C GLN A 479 -39.71 -12.59 -4.04
N ARG A 480 -40.19 -11.35 -4.27
CA ARG A 480 -41.29 -11.11 -5.23
C ARG A 480 -40.90 -11.41 -6.67
N VAL A 481 -39.68 -11.03 -7.08
CA VAL A 481 -39.15 -11.38 -8.41
C VAL A 481 -39.01 -12.89 -8.55
N ALA A 482 -38.48 -13.56 -7.51
CA ALA A 482 -38.36 -15.01 -7.45
C ALA A 482 -39.71 -15.75 -7.37
N ALA A 483 -40.81 -15.06 -7.06
CA ALA A 483 -42.15 -15.63 -7.05
C ALA A 483 -42.86 -15.58 -8.42
N GLN A 484 -42.28 -14.91 -9.43
CA GLN A 484 -42.87 -14.77 -10.76
C GLN A 484 -42.78 -16.09 -11.55
N PRO A 485 -43.88 -16.81 -11.82
CA PRO A 485 -43.83 -18.14 -12.44
C PRO A 485 -43.20 -18.12 -13.83
N GLY A 486 -43.47 -17.07 -14.61
CA GLY A 486 -42.93 -16.90 -15.96
C GLY A 486 -41.42 -16.74 -15.98
N LEU A 487 -40.85 -15.99 -15.03
CA LEU A 487 -39.40 -15.82 -14.90
C LEU A 487 -38.74 -17.12 -14.41
N VAL A 488 -39.30 -17.73 -13.36
CA VAL A 488 -38.76 -18.97 -12.76
C VAL A 488 -38.75 -20.12 -13.77
N ALA A 489 -39.75 -20.21 -14.65
CA ALA A 489 -39.82 -21.22 -15.69
C ALA A 489 -38.66 -21.14 -16.71
N GLN A 490 -38.01 -19.98 -16.85
CA GLN A 490 -36.86 -19.79 -17.74
C GLN A 490 -35.51 -19.99 -17.05
N LEU A 491 -35.46 -20.01 -15.71
CA LEU A 491 -34.24 -20.25 -14.94
C LEU A 491 -33.89 -21.75 -14.88
N PRO A 492 -32.65 -22.12 -14.50
CA PRO A 492 -32.29 -23.51 -14.27
C PRO A 492 -33.27 -24.23 -13.33
N GLN A 493 -33.61 -25.48 -13.65
CA GLN A 493 -34.65 -26.25 -12.93
C GLN A 493 -34.38 -26.33 -11.41
N SER A 494 -33.12 -26.41 -11.01
CA SER A 494 -32.69 -26.40 -9.61
C SER A 494 -33.17 -25.16 -8.86
N VAL A 495 -33.15 -23.98 -9.49
CA VAL A 495 -33.63 -22.70 -8.92
C VAL A 495 -35.13 -22.81 -8.63
N GLY A 496 -35.90 -23.34 -9.58
CA GLY A 496 -37.35 -23.55 -9.39
C GLY A 496 -37.65 -24.50 -8.23
N VAL A 497 -36.87 -25.58 -8.07
CA VAL A 497 -37.02 -26.52 -6.95
C VAL A 497 -36.69 -25.84 -5.61
N LEU A 498 -35.60 -25.08 -5.54
CA LEU A 498 -35.22 -24.33 -4.33
C LEU A 498 -36.29 -23.31 -3.94
N LEU A 499 -36.78 -22.51 -4.90
CA LEU A 499 -37.80 -21.51 -4.64
C LEU A 499 -39.14 -22.11 -4.22
N ALA A 500 -39.48 -23.31 -4.71
CA ALA A 500 -40.65 -24.06 -4.26
C ALA A 500 -40.52 -24.52 -2.80
N GLN A 501 -39.33 -24.94 -2.36
CA GLN A 501 -39.03 -25.28 -0.96
C GLN A 501 -39.15 -24.04 -0.06
N VAL A 502 -38.45 -22.95 -0.42
CA VAL A 502 -38.46 -21.65 0.31
C VAL A 502 -39.87 -21.07 0.43
N SER A 503 -40.73 -21.29 -0.58
CA SER A 503 -42.13 -20.81 -0.57
C SER A 503 -43.10 -21.75 0.14
N GLY A 504 -42.65 -22.88 0.69
CA GLY A 504 -43.51 -23.90 1.31
C GLY A 504 -44.47 -24.62 0.34
N LYS A 505 -44.21 -24.55 -0.98
CA LYS A 505 -45.05 -25.16 -2.03
C LYS A 505 -44.55 -26.54 -2.45
N ALA A 506 -43.39 -26.97 -1.97
CA ALA A 506 -42.83 -28.28 -2.30
C ALA A 506 -43.58 -29.42 -1.60
N LEU A 507 -43.84 -30.50 -2.35
CA LEU A 507 -44.53 -31.70 -1.86
C LEU A 507 -43.57 -32.78 -1.34
N ALA A 508 -42.27 -32.66 -1.62
CA ALA A 508 -41.23 -33.63 -1.27
C ALA A 508 -40.12 -32.95 -0.47
N ALA A 509 -39.40 -33.73 0.35
CA ALA A 509 -38.24 -33.24 1.09
C ALA A 509 -37.17 -32.66 0.16
N ALA A 510 -36.43 -31.66 0.65
CA ALA A 510 -35.35 -31.04 -0.11
C ALA A 510 -34.22 -32.07 -0.38
N PRO A 511 -33.72 -32.19 -1.63
CA PRO A 511 -32.53 -32.98 -1.91
C PRO A 511 -31.28 -32.40 -1.22
N ASP A 512 -30.40 -33.29 -0.77
CA ASP A 512 -29.09 -32.91 -0.23
C ASP A 512 -28.29 -32.08 -1.25
N GLY A 513 -27.65 -31.02 -0.79
CA GLY A 513 -26.83 -30.10 -1.58
C GLY A 513 -27.62 -29.18 -2.51
N LEU A 514 -28.95 -29.07 -2.37
CA LEU A 514 -29.79 -28.32 -3.32
C LEU A 514 -29.33 -26.87 -3.50
N LEU A 515 -29.09 -26.14 -2.40
CA LEU A 515 -28.69 -24.74 -2.46
C LEU A 515 -27.31 -24.57 -3.13
N ALA A 516 -26.33 -25.41 -2.78
CA ALA A 516 -25.01 -25.40 -3.41
C ALA A 516 -25.09 -25.73 -4.92
N ARG A 517 -25.93 -26.68 -5.31
CA ARG A 517 -26.17 -27.03 -6.71
C ARG A 517 -26.80 -25.87 -7.49
N VAL A 518 -27.77 -25.18 -6.90
CA VAL A 518 -28.36 -23.97 -7.50
C VAL A 518 -27.29 -22.92 -7.73
N VAL A 519 -26.45 -22.64 -6.73
CA VAL A 519 -25.35 -21.68 -6.89
C VAL A 519 -24.41 -22.09 -8.03
N ALA A 520 -24.10 -23.37 -8.16
CA ALA A 520 -23.20 -23.88 -9.20
C ALA A 520 -23.76 -23.71 -10.63
N ASP A 521 -25.09 -23.67 -10.80
CA ASP A 521 -25.74 -23.50 -12.11
C ASP A 521 -25.61 -22.05 -12.65
N PHE A 522 -25.24 -21.08 -11.82
CA PHE A 522 -24.92 -19.72 -12.26
C PHE A 522 -23.45 -19.59 -12.71
N GLY A 523 -23.21 -18.64 -13.63
CA GLY A 523 -21.86 -18.33 -14.12
C GLY A 523 -20.88 -17.96 -13.00
N GLY A 524 -19.61 -18.33 -13.15
CA GLY A 524 -18.60 -18.29 -12.08
C GLY A 524 -18.48 -16.94 -11.33
N HIS A 525 -18.66 -15.82 -12.03
CA HIS A 525 -18.65 -14.48 -11.44
C HIS A 525 -19.80 -14.24 -10.44
N TRP A 526 -20.98 -14.83 -10.67
CA TRP A 526 -22.19 -14.59 -9.88
C TRP A 526 -22.34 -15.54 -8.70
N ARG A 527 -21.62 -16.66 -8.69
CA ARG A 527 -21.77 -17.71 -7.67
C ARG A 527 -21.65 -17.16 -6.24
N PRO A 528 -20.66 -16.31 -5.88
CA PRO A 528 -20.56 -15.80 -4.52
C PRO A 528 -21.75 -14.94 -4.12
N LEU A 529 -22.19 -14.03 -5.01
CA LEU A 529 -23.38 -13.21 -4.77
C LEU A 529 -24.62 -14.08 -4.57
N ILE A 530 -24.86 -15.01 -5.49
CA ILE A 530 -26.04 -15.88 -5.45
C ILE A 530 -26.02 -16.76 -4.19
N ALA A 531 -24.86 -17.26 -3.77
CA ALA A 531 -24.72 -17.98 -2.50
C ALA A 531 -25.19 -17.14 -1.31
N ILE A 532 -24.73 -15.90 -1.21
CA ILE A 532 -25.10 -14.99 -0.11
C ILE A 532 -26.60 -14.68 -0.16
N ARG A 533 -27.12 -14.25 -1.32
CA ARG A 533 -28.50 -13.78 -1.46
C ARG A 533 -29.52 -14.92 -1.33
N LEU A 534 -29.24 -16.10 -1.86
CA LEU A 534 -30.13 -17.25 -1.69
C LEU A 534 -30.09 -17.79 -0.26
N THR A 535 -28.93 -17.80 0.41
CA THR A 535 -28.87 -18.18 1.83
C THR A 535 -29.63 -17.17 2.71
N GLU A 536 -29.59 -15.88 2.38
CA GLU A 536 -30.44 -14.86 3.01
C GLU A 536 -31.93 -15.20 2.86
N LEU A 537 -32.40 -15.52 1.65
CA LEU A 537 -33.80 -15.90 1.42
C LEU A 537 -34.20 -17.18 2.17
N VAL A 538 -33.36 -18.21 2.16
CA VAL A 538 -33.57 -19.47 2.89
C VAL A 538 -33.67 -19.24 4.40
N THR A 539 -32.80 -18.38 4.93
CA THR A 539 -32.81 -18.05 6.37
C THR A 539 -34.06 -17.25 6.74
N LEU A 540 -34.48 -16.31 5.89
CA LEU A 540 -35.70 -15.52 6.09
C LEU A 540 -36.98 -16.36 5.98
N SER A 541 -36.99 -17.42 5.16
CA SER A 541 -38.14 -18.34 5.06
C SER A 541 -38.21 -19.36 6.18
N GLY A 542 -37.16 -19.50 7.00
CA GLY A 542 -37.06 -20.50 8.06
C GLY A 542 -36.82 -21.93 7.54
N SER A 543 -36.42 -22.09 6.28
CA SER A 543 -36.15 -23.38 5.62
C SER A 543 -34.72 -23.87 5.90
N TYR A 544 -34.36 -23.98 7.19
CA TYR A 544 -32.99 -24.28 7.63
C TYR A 544 -32.46 -25.64 7.16
N GLU A 545 -33.34 -26.56 6.78
CA GLU A 545 -33.00 -27.86 6.17
C GLU A 545 -32.22 -27.73 4.85
N LEU A 546 -32.29 -26.57 4.18
CA LEU A 546 -31.55 -26.26 2.96
C LEU A 546 -30.11 -25.79 3.22
N LEU A 547 -29.73 -25.57 4.50
CA LEU A 547 -28.42 -25.09 4.94
C LEU A 547 -27.50 -26.25 5.35
N ASP A 548 -27.37 -27.24 4.47
CA ASP A 548 -26.47 -28.37 4.67
C ASP A 548 -24.97 -27.98 4.59
N SER A 549 -24.11 -28.97 4.79
CA SER A 549 -22.65 -28.78 4.75
C SER A 549 -22.16 -28.16 3.44
N ALA A 550 -22.70 -28.55 2.29
CA ALA A 550 -22.27 -28.05 0.99
C ALA A 550 -22.72 -26.59 0.77
N ALA A 551 -23.93 -26.27 1.20
CA ALA A 551 -24.46 -24.90 1.17
C ALA A 551 -23.62 -23.95 2.04
N MET A 552 -23.31 -24.37 3.27
CA MET A 552 -22.55 -23.55 4.21
C MET A 552 -21.08 -23.38 3.81
N GLU A 553 -20.46 -24.41 3.21
CA GLU A 553 -19.12 -24.30 2.63
C GLU A 553 -19.11 -23.32 1.44
N THR A 554 -20.14 -23.38 0.59
CA THR A 554 -20.31 -22.42 -0.53
C THR A 554 -20.45 -20.99 -0.01
N LEU A 555 -21.18 -20.78 1.09
CA LEU A 555 -21.31 -19.47 1.74
C LEU A 555 -19.99 -19.00 2.38
N ALA A 556 -19.24 -19.88 3.04
CA ALA A 556 -17.94 -19.57 3.62
C ALA A 556 -16.92 -19.17 2.56
N ASN A 557 -16.92 -19.83 1.41
CA ASN A 557 -16.11 -19.45 0.25
C ASN A 557 -16.56 -18.09 -0.32
N ALA A 558 -17.87 -17.85 -0.40
CA ALA A 558 -18.40 -16.57 -0.87
C ALA A 558 -18.00 -15.39 0.03
N ALA A 559 -17.94 -15.61 1.35
CA ALA A 559 -17.53 -14.61 2.35
C ALA A 559 -16.08 -14.10 2.16
N GLN A 560 -15.23 -14.88 1.48
CA GLN A 560 -13.83 -14.54 1.19
C GLN A 560 -13.64 -13.82 -0.15
N THR A 561 -14.72 -13.55 -0.89
CA THR A 561 -14.67 -12.82 -2.17
C THR A 561 -14.99 -11.34 -1.98
N PRO A 562 -14.79 -10.47 -3.00
CA PRO A 562 -15.21 -9.08 -2.94
C PRO A 562 -16.71 -8.89 -2.64
N PHE A 563 -17.57 -9.83 -3.03
CA PHE A 563 -18.99 -9.80 -2.64
C PHE A 563 -19.18 -9.98 -1.13
N GLY A 564 -18.28 -10.68 -0.46
CA GLY A 564 -18.27 -10.75 0.99
C GLY A 564 -18.13 -9.38 1.64
N GLU A 565 -17.31 -8.49 1.07
CA GLU A 565 -17.15 -7.11 1.54
C GLU A 565 -18.42 -6.28 1.33
N THR A 566 -19.00 -6.35 0.13
CA THR A 566 -20.24 -5.65 -0.21
C THR A 566 -21.41 -6.09 0.68
N TYR A 567 -21.48 -7.37 1.05
CA TYR A 567 -22.57 -7.96 1.84
C TYR A 567 -22.14 -8.39 3.25
N ASP A 568 -21.16 -7.71 3.83
CA ASP A 568 -20.63 -8.03 5.16
C ASP A 568 -21.72 -8.03 6.24
N SER A 569 -22.62 -7.05 6.20
CA SER A 569 -23.74 -6.93 7.14
C SER A 569 -24.71 -8.12 7.05
N THR A 570 -25.04 -8.57 5.83
CA THR A 570 -25.86 -9.76 5.58
C THR A 570 -25.16 -11.01 6.09
N LEU A 571 -23.87 -11.20 5.81
CA LEU A 571 -23.11 -12.36 6.27
C LEU A 571 -23.01 -12.43 7.80
N ARG A 572 -22.75 -11.29 8.46
CA ARG A 572 -22.76 -11.20 9.93
C ARG A 572 -24.16 -11.41 10.51
N TRP A 573 -25.20 -10.98 9.83
CA TRP A 573 -26.59 -11.27 10.23
C TRP A 573 -26.87 -12.78 10.10
N LEU A 574 -26.53 -13.41 8.98
CA LEU A 574 -26.67 -14.85 8.77
C LEU A 574 -25.97 -15.65 9.86
N ALA A 575 -24.70 -15.34 10.14
CA ALA A 575 -23.93 -16.03 11.17
C ALA A 575 -24.55 -15.90 12.57
N ARG A 576 -25.12 -14.73 12.91
CA ARG A 576 -25.84 -14.51 14.17
C ARG A 576 -27.20 -15.20 14.21
N SER A 577 -27.95 -15.20 13.12
CA SER A 577 -29.24 -15.87 13.04
C SER A 577 -29.09 -17.39 13.23
N LEU A 578 -28.00 -17.96 12.72
CA LEU A 578 -27.67 -19.38 12.84
C LEU A 578 -26.89 -19.73 14.12
N SER A 579 -26.64 -18.75 15.01
CA SER A 579 -25.87 -18.97 16.23
C SER A 579 -26.68 -19.47 17.42
N THR A 580 -27.99 -19.70 17.28
CA THR A 580 -28.82 -20.14 18.41
C THR A 580 -28.51 -21.60 18.80
N ASP A 581 -28.64 -21.94 20.08
CA ASP A 581 -28.34 -23.30 20.59
C ASP A 581 -29.15 -24.38 19.83
N ASP A 582 -30.42 -24.09 19.47
CA ASP A 582 -31.29 -25.02 18.74
C ASP A 582 -30.83 -25.24 17.29
N LEU A 583 -30.52 -24.17 16.55
CA LEU A 583 -30.09 -24.27 15.15
C LEU A 583 -28.69 -24.90 15.05
N GLN A 584 -27.78 -24.60 15.97
CA GLN A 584 -26.47 -25.24 16.05
C GLN A 584 -26.54 -26.76 16.19
N GLN A 585 -27.56 -27.28 16.88
CA GLN A 585 -27.76 -28.73 17.04
C GLN A 585 -28.27 -29.40 15.76
N ILE A 586 -28.99 -28.66 14.91
CA ILE A 586 -29.54 -29.16 13.64
C ILE A 586 -28.46 -29.16 12.54
N LEU A 587 -27.54 -28.20 12.56
CA LEU A 587 -26.45 -28.12 11.58
C LEU A 587 -25.45 -29.27 11.76
N ASP A 588 -24.94 -29.81 10.65
CA ASP A 588 -23.87 -30.82 10.69
C ASP A 588 -22.51 -30.21 11.11
N PRO A 589 -21.53 -31.03 11.55
CA PRO A 589 -20.21 -30.53 11.95
C PRO A 589 -19.50 -29.63 10.93
N PRO A 590 -19.48 -29.94 9.61
CA PRO A 590 -18.85 -29.06 8.61
C PRO A 590 -19.60 -27.72 8.43
N ALA A 591 -20.92 -27.73 8.51
CA ALA A 591 -21.74 -26.51 8.47
C ALA A 591 -21.44 -25.59 9.67
N ARG A 592 -21.33 -26.16 10.88
CA ARG A 592 -20.92 -25.40 12.08
C ARG A 592 -19.52 -24.81 11.98
N PHE A 593 -18.59 -25.54 11.36
CA PHE A 593 -17.24 -25.05 11.10
C PHE A 593 -17.24 -23.88 10.10
N SER A 594 -18.04 -23.97 9.05
CA SER A 594 -18.21 -22.91 8.05
C SER A 594 -18.71 -21.60 8.65
N LEU A 595 -19.57 -21.65 9.69
CA LEU A 595 -19.98 -20.44 10.44
C LEU A 595 -18.79 -19.73 11.10
N LEU A 596 -17.86 -20.49 11.68
CA LEU A 596 -16.63 -19.92 12.24
C LEU A 596 -15.75 -19.32 11.14
N GLN A 597 -15.64 -19.99 9.99
CA GLN A 597 -14.88 -19.47 8.84
C GLN A 597 -15.45 -18.15 8.34
N ILE A 598 -16.78 -18.03 8.23
CA ILE A 598 -17.44 -16.79 7.84
C ILE A 598 -17.08 -15.68 8.84
N LEU A 599 -17.25 -15.89 10.15
CA LEU A 599 -16.93 -14.88 11.16
C LEU A 599 -15.45 -14.46 11.15
N LEU A 600 -14.55 -15.44 10.95
CA LEU A 600 -13.11 -15.19 10.86
C LEU A 600 -12.76 -14.38 9.59
N ALA A 601 -13.26 -14.79 8.43
CA ALA A 601 -13.05 -14.11 7.14
C ALA A 601 -13.63 -12.69 7.12
N ARG A 602 -14.74 -12.45 7.82
CA ARG A 602 -15.42 -11.16 7.88
C ARG A 602 -14.89 -10.21 8.95
N GLY A 603 -13.85 -10.59 9.69
CA GLY A 603 -13.29 -9.73 10.75
C GLY A 603 -14.24 -9.53 11.94
N ALA A 604 -15.15 -10.46 12.19
CA ALA A 604 -16.09 -10.44 13.31
C ALA A 604 -15.49 -11.22 14.50
N TYR A 605 -14.28 -10.83 14.94
CA TYR A 605 -13.50 -11.59 15.93
C TYR A 605 -14.18 -11.71 17.30
N PRO A 606 -14.86 -10.68 17.84
CA PRO A 606 -15.62 -10.83 19.09
C PRO A 606 -16.73 -11.89 18.99
N GLU A 607 -17.51 -11.86 17.91
CA GLU A 607 -18.57 -12.83 17.64
C GLU A 607 -18.00 -14.23 17.38
N LEU A 608 -16.84 -14.33 16.72
CA LEU A 608 -16.11 -15.58 16.54
C LEU A 608 -15.76 -16.21 17.89
N VAL A 609 -15.16 -15.45 18.80
CA VAL A 609 -14.77 -15.96 20.13
C VAL A 609 -16.00 -16.41 20.92
N GLN A 610 -17.10 -15.65 20.85
CA GLN A 610 -18.36 -16.03 21.48
C GLN A 610 -18.91 -17.35 20.90
N MET A 611 -18.91 -17.48 19.58
CA MET A 611 -19.36 -18.68 18.88
C MET A 611 -18.48 -19.89 19.21
N MET A 612 -17.16 -19.70 19.25
CA MET A 612 -16.19 -20.73 19.65
C MET A 612 -16.46 -21.22 21.08
N ALA A 613 -16.70 -20.30 22.03
CA ALA A 613 -17.03 -20.66 23.41
C ALA A 613 -18.36 -21.44 23.51
N GLN A 614 -19.36 -21.03 22.72
CA GLN A 614 -20.65 -21.71 22.65
C GLN A 614 -20.48 -23.13 22.08
N GLN A 615 -19.77 -23.31 20.96
CA GLN A 615 -19.50 -24.61 20.37
C GLN A 615 -18.67 -25.51 21.28
N GLN A 616 -17.68 -24.96 21.99
CA GLN A 616 -16.89 -25.67 23.00
C GLN A 616 -17.79 -26.26 24.09
N ARG A 617 -18.76 -25.47 24.58
CA ARG A 617 -19.71 -25.89 25.62
C ARG A 617 -20.68 -26.96 25.10
N LEU A 618 -21.22 -26.80 23.90
CA LEU A 618 -22.26 -27.67 23.36
C LEU A 618 -21.72 -29.01 22.83
N PHE A 619 -20.60 -28.99 22.09
CA PHE A 619 -20.15 -30.14 21.30
C PHE A 619 -18.86 -30.80 21.79
N PHE A 620 -18.08 -30.08 22.61
CA PHE A 620 -16.76 -30.54 23.06
C PHE A 620 -16.59 -30.57 24.59
N PRO A 621 -17.50 -31.19 25.37
CA PRO A 621 -17.34 -31.29 26.82
C PRO A 621 -16.18 -32.24 27.21
N GLY A 622 -15.60 -32.01 28.39
CA GLY A 622 -14.70 -32.96 29.06
C GLY A 622 -13.47 -33.38 28.26
N ASP A 623 -13.45 -34.64 27.82
CA ASP A 623 -12.36 -35.30 27.10
C ASP A 623 -12.18 -34.82 25.65
N LYS A 624 -13.18 -34.14 25.08
CA LYS A 624 -13.13 -33.62 23.69
C LYS A 624 -12.43 -32.27 23.52
N GLN A 625 -11.82 -31.73 24.57
CA GLN A 625 -11.15 -30.41 24.53
C GLN A 625 -9.99 -30.37 23.51
N LEU A 626 -9.30 -31.49 23.29
CA LEU A 626 -8.25 -31.58 22.27
C LEU A 626 -8.81 -31.54 20.84
N GLN A 627 -9.99 -32.14 20.61
CA GLN A 627 -10.67 -32.07 19.31
C GLN A 627 -11.08 -30.63 18.99
N PHE A 628 -11.54 -29.88 20.00
CA PHE A 628 -11.84 -28.45 19.85
C PHE A 628 -10.58 -27.61 19.55
N ALA A 629 -9.46 -27.92 20.19
CA ALA A 629 -8.19 -27.25 19.92
C ALA A 629 -7.70 -27.52 18.48
N ASN A 630 -7.82 -28.76 17.99
CA ASN A 630 -7.50 -29.11 16.60
C ASN A 630 -8.46 -28.47 15.59
N MET A 631 -9.75 -28.37 15.91
CA MET A 631 -10.70 -27.62 15.09
C MET A 631 -10.31 -26.14 14.99
N THR A 632 -9.84 -25.54 16.09
CA THR A 632 -9.36 -24.15 16.10
C THR A 632 -8.10 -23.98 15.24
N HIS A 633 -7.17 -24.92 15.32
CA HIS A 633 -5.99 -24.94 14.44
C HIS A 633 -6.40 -24.98 12.97
N ARG A 634 -7.29 -25.91 12.62
CA ARG A 634 -7.84 -26.06 11.26
C ARG A 634 -8.53 -24.77 10.77
N LEU A 635 -9.30 -24.10 11.64
CA LEU A 635 -9.99 -22.85 11.31
C LEU A 635 -9.02 -21.76 10.84
N PHE A 636 -7.94 -21.52 11.60
CA PHE A 636 -6.94 -20.51 11.25
C PHE A 636 -6.03 -20.94 10.09
N LEU A 637 -5.86 -22.24 9.88
CA LEU A 637 -5.10 -22.76 8.74
C LEU A 637 -5.88 -22.62 7.42
N GLU A 638 -7.15 -23.05 7.41
CA GLU A 638 -7.98 -23.17 6.20
C GLU A 638 -8.75 -21.89 5.81
N THR A 639 -8.66 -20.80 6.58
CA THR A 639 -9.37 -19.54 6.29
C THR A 639 -8.39 -18.45 5.87
N PRO A 640 -8.16 -18.23 4.56
CA PRO A 640 -7.20 -17.26 4.05
C PRO A 640 -7.41 -15.86 4.62
N LEU A 641 -6.39 -15.33 5.28
CA LEU A 641 -6.36 -13.98 5.84
C LEU A 641 -5.02 -13.31 5.56
N SER A 642 -5.00 -11.98 5.57
CA SER A 642 -3.76 -11.22 5.58
C SER A 642 -3.05 -11.31 6.94
N PRO A 643 -1.72 -11.07 7.02
CA PRO A 643 -0.97 -11.03 8.28
C PRO A 643 -1.56 -10.06 9.33
N ASP A 644 -2.08 -8.92 8.88
CA ASP A 644 -2.71 -7.92 9.74
C ASP A 644 -4.01 -8.43 10.35
N GLN A 645 -4.89 -9.03 9.53
CA GLN A 645 -6.14 -9.64 9.99
C GLN A 645 -5.88 -10.81 10.96
N LEU A 646 -4.88 -11.66 10.69
CA LEU A 646 -4.49 -12.72 11.62
C LEU A 646 -4.00 -12.15 12.95
N SER A 647 -3.19 -11.10 12.91
CA SER A 647 -2.68 -10.42 14.09
C SER A 647 -3.81 -9.84 14.95
N GLU A 648 -4.79 -9.20 14.33
CA GLU A 648 -5.96 -8.65 15.01
C GLU A 648 -6.86 -9.75 15.61
N ALA A 649 -7.07 -10.84 14.87
CA ALA A 649 -7.82 -12.00 15.35
C ALA A 649 -7.18 -12.63 16.60
N LEU A 650 -5.86 -12.87 16.56
CA LEU A 650 -5.10 -13.46 17.66
C LEU A 650 -5.02 -12.53 18.88
N ALA A 651 -4.87 -11.22 18.64
CA ALA A 651 -4.94 -10.20 19.70
C ALA A 651 -6.32 -10.22 20.39
N THR A 652 -7.40 -10.23 19.62
CA THR A 652 -8.77 -10.30 20.15
C THR A 652 -9.00 -11.55 20.99
N MET A 653 -8.49 -12.72 20.55
CA MET A 653 -8.57 -13.95 21.34
C MET A 653 -7.84 -13.83 22.68
N THR A 654 -6.71 -13.12 22.70
CA THR A 654 -5.93 -12.85 23.90
C THR A 654 -6.70 -11.95 24.86
N GLU A 655 -7.25 -10.84 24.36
CA GLU A 655 -8.04 -9.88 25.14
C GLU A 655 -9.31 -10.50 25.75
N ARG A 656 -9.94 -11.42 25.00
CA ARG A 656 -11.16 -12.12 25.42
C ARG A 656 -10.89 -13.33 26.32
N ASN A 657 -9.65 -13.55 26.76
CA ASN A 657 -9.24 -14.64 27.65
C ASN A 657 -9.58 -16.04 27.13
N VAL A 658 -9.39 -16.28 25.83
CA VAL A 658 -9.50 -17.64 25.27
C VAL A 658 -8.49 -18.56 25.97
N LYS A 659 -8.89 -19.81 26.26
CA LYS A 659 -8.04 -20.77 26.97
C LYS A 659 -6.67 -20.93 26.26
N PRO A 660 -5.55 -21.02 27.00
CA PRO A 660 -4.20 -21.06 26.44
C PRO A 660 -3.96 -22.14 25.36
N MET A 661 -4.53 -23.33 25.53
CA MET A 661 -4.42 -24.42 24.55
C MET A 661 -5.09 -24.04 23.21
N THR A 662 -6.33 -23.55 23.26
CA THR A 662 -7.08 -23.11 22.08
C THR A 662 -6.36 -21.95 21.38
N GLN A 663 -5.84 -21.01 22.17
CA GLN A 663 -5.08 -19.88 21.66
C GLN A 663 -3.78 -20.32 20.98
N ALA A 664 -3.00 -21.24 21.58
CA ALA A 664 -1.79 -21.78 20.99
C ALA A 664 -2.07 -22.48 19.64
N MET A 665 -3.16 -23.26 19.55
CA MET A 665 -3.56 -23.90 18.31
C MET A 665 -3.99 -22.90 17.23
N ALA A 666 -4.63 -21.79 17.59
CA ALA A 666 -4.91 -20.70 16.66
C ALA A 666 -3.62 -20.06 16.11
N TYR A 667 -2.64 -19.79 16.99
CA TYR A 667 -1.32 -19.28 16.59
C TYR A 667 -0.61 -20.24 15.62
N PHE A 668 -0.61 -21.54 15.90
CA PHE A 668 -0.02 -22.54 14.99
C PHE A 668 -0.71 -22.53 13.61
N GLY A 669 -2.06 -22.49 13.58
CA GLY A 669 -2.81 -22.45 12.33
C GLY A 669 -2.50 -21.18 11.51
N ALA A 670 -2.45 -20.03 12.17
CA ALA A 670 -2.13 -18.74 11.55
C ALA A 670 -0.71 -18.70 10.99
N LEU A 671 0.28 -19.17 11.75
CA LEU A 671 1.68 -19.21 11.31
C LEU A 671 1.88 -20.17 10.13
N GLN A 672 1.26 -21.35 10.18
CA GLN A 672 1.32 -22.32 9.08
C GLN A 672 0.63 -21.80 7.81
N GLN A 673 -0.52 -21.13 7.93
CA GLN A 673 -1.20 -20.51 6.78
C GLN A 673 -0.27 -19.50 6.08
N GLN A 674 0.44 -18.68 6.85
CA GLN A 674 1.40 -17.71 6.32
C GLN A 674 2.74 -18.35 5.97
N HIS A 675 2.82 -19.68 5.89
CA HIS A 675 4.03 -20.44 5.59
C HIS A 675 5.22 -20.02 6.44
N TRP A 676 4.96 -19.71 7.71
CA TRP A 676 5.96 -19.21 8.66
C TRP A 676 6.67 -17.94 8.16
N SER A 677 5.91 -16.97 7.62
CA SER A 677 6.44 -15.69 7.13
C SER A 677 7.20 -14.88 8.22
N PRO A 678 8.29 -14.18 7.86
CA PRO A 678 8.98 -13.23 8.74
C PRO A 678 8.10 -12.11 9.31
N GLU A 679 7.03 -11.73 8.61
CA GLU A 679 6.09 -10.68 9.05
C GLU A 679 5.34 -11.06 10.33
N MET A 680 5.22 -12.38 10.60
CA MET A 680 4.55 -12.93 11.77
C MET A 680 5.50 -13.25 12.93
N ALA A 681 6.74 -12.73 12.92
CA ALA A 681 7.76 -13.03 13.94
C ALA A 681 7.34 -12.66 15.38
N SER A 682 6.57 -11.58 15.55
CA SER A 682 5.99 -11.21 16.85
C SER A 682 5.03 -12.30 17.35
N ARG A 683 4.18 -12.84 16.48
CA ARG A 683 3.22 -13.91 16.79
C ARG A 683 3.91 -15.23 17.11
N ALA A 684 4.99 -15.57 16.42
CA ALA A 684 5.82 -16.73 16.78
C ALA A 684 6.48 -16.58 18.16
N THR A 685 6.88 -15.37 18.53
CA THR A 685 7.45 -15.06 19.86
C THR A 685 6.39 -15.14 20.97
N GLU A 686 5.19 -14.63 20.71
CA GLU A 686 4.03 -14.73 21.60
C GLU A 686 3.63 -16.19 21.82
N LEU A 687 3.53 -16.98 20.74
CA LEU A 687 3.30 -18.42 20.81
C LEU A 687 4.36 -19.13 21.65
N THR A 688 5.65 -18.84 21.41
CA THR A 688 6.75 -19.41 22.17
C THR A 688 6.60 -19.12 23.66
N THR A 689 6.28 -17.88 24.01
CA THR A 689 6.05 -17.45 25.39
C THR A 689 4.84 -18.14 26.00
N LEU A 690 3.74 -18.25 25.26
CA LEU A 690 2.51 -18.90 25.70
C LEU A 690 2.72 -20.38 26.02
N VAL A 691 3.37 -21.12 25.13
CA VAL A 691 3.64 -22.56 25.32
C VAL A 691 4.68 -22.77 26.42
N PHE A 692 5.72 -21.92 26.48
CA PHE A 692 6.76 -22.01 27.51
C PHE A 692 6.20 -21.80 28.92
N ASN A 693 5.31 -20.83 29.09
CA ASN A 693 4.66 -20.54 30.37
C ASN A 693 3.61 -21.59 30.75
N ASN A 694 3.05 -22.32 29.78
CA ASN A 694 2.02 -23.34 29.99
C ASN A 694 2.50 -24.71 29.52
N ARG A 695 3.40 -25.34 30.29
CA ARG A 695 4.06 -26.62 29.92
C ARG A 695 3.11 -27.76 29.54
N LEU A 696 1.90 -27.78 30.11
CA LEU A 696 0.85 -28.75 29.75
C LEU A 696 0.49 -28.71 28.26
N ILE A 697 0.67 -27.56 27.59
CA ILE A 697 0.45 -27.42 26.16
C ILE A 697 1.45 -28.29 25.39
N ALA A 698 2.74 -28.09 25.64
CA ALA A 698 3.82 -28.85 24.99
C ALA A 698 3.71 -30.37 25.22
N GLU A 699 3.15 -30.76 26.36
CA GLU A 699 2.94 -32.17 26.72
C GLU A 699 1.73 -32.84 26.04
N THR A 700 0.79 -32.05 25.54
CA THR A 700 -0.49 -32.53 24.97
C THR A 700 -0.54 -32.43 23.45
N ILE A 701 0.10 -31.41 22.86
CA ILE A 701 0.11 -31.22 21.40
C ILE A 701 1.02 -32.23 20.70
N ALA A 702 0.83 -32.36 19.38
CA ALA A 702 1.69 -33.17 18.55
C ALA A 702 3.12 -32.57 18.52
N PRO A 703 4.21 -33.36 18.70
CA PRO A 703 5.59 -32.85 18.72
C PRO A 703 5.99 -32.09 17.46
N GLU A 704 5.33 -32.37 16.33
CA GLU A 704 5.55 -31.74 15.04
C GLU A 704 5.33 -30.22 15.11
N PHE A 705 4.33 -29.75 15.87
CA PHE A 705 4.09 -28.32 16.07
C PHE A 705 5.27 -27.62 16.75
N LEU A 706 5.85 -28.25 17.78
CA LEU A 706 7.04 -27.70 18.46
C LEU A 706 8.28 -27.76 17.56
N ALA A 707 8.39 -28.80 16.74
CA ALA A 707 9.49 -28.92 15.77
C ALA A 707 9.43 -27.83 14.70
N GLU A 708 8.24 -27.52 14.17
CA GLU A 708 8.06 -26.41 13.22
C GLU A 708 8.39 -25.06 13.85
N LEU A 709 7.92 -24.80 15.08
CA LEU A 709 8.26 -23.58 15.81
C LEU A 709 9.77 -23.47 16.10
N LEU A 710 10.42 -24.60 16.43
CA LEU A 710 11.87 -24.65 16.61
C LEU A 710 12.59 -24.34 15.30
N ASN A 711 12.20 -24.98 14.20
CA ASN A 711 12.78 -24.74 12.87
C ASN A 711 12.72 -23.27 12.49
N TYR A 712 11.56 -22.63 12.71
CA TYR A 712 11.38 -21.20 12.43
C TYR A 712 12.40 -20.32 13.16
N HIS A 713 12.63 -20.57 14.46
CA HIS A 713 13.60 -19.79 15.23
C HIS A 713 15.05 -20.14 14.89
N VAL A 714 15.33 -21.40 14.54
CA VAL A 714 16.66 -21.86 14.11
C VAL A 714 17.06 -21.25 12.77
N GLU A 715 16.18 -21.24 11.78
CA GLU A 715 16.44 -20.61 10.46
C GLU A 715 16.76 -19.12 10.58
N ARG A 716 16.17 -18.46 11.57
CA ARG A 716 16.39 -17.04 11.88
C ARG A 716 17.57 -16.80 12.82
N GLN A 717 18.20 -17.86 13.32
CA GLN A 717 19.24 -17.81 14.35
C GLN A 717 18.81 -17.01 15.60
N ASP A 718 17.51 -17.06 15.97
CA ASP A 718 17.02 -16.48 17.22
C ASP A 718 17.37 -17.42 18.38
N GLN A 719 18.55 -17.19 18.95
CA GLN A 719 19.08 -18.00 20.03
C GLN A 719 18.11 -18.10 21.23
N ALA A 720 17.52 -16.99 21.67
CA ALA A 720 16.72 -16.96 22.89
C ALA A 720 15.43 -17.78 22.73
N GLN A 721 14.74 -17.63 21.59
CA GLN A 721 13.52 -18.37 21.34
C GLN A 721 13.78 -19.83 20.99
N ALA A 722 14.83 -20.13 20.21
CA ALA A 722 15.22 -21.50 19.90
C ALA A 722 15.53 -22.30 21.17
N GLN A 723 16.27 -21.71 22.12
CA GLN A 723 16.55 -22.35 23.42
C GLN A 723 15.28 -22.61 24.23
N ARG A 724 14.33 -21.67 24.27
CA ARG A 724 13.04 -21.84 24.96
C ARG A 724 12.23 -22.99 24.39
N VAL A 725 12.07 -23.05 23.08
CA VAL A 725 11.32 -24.12 22.41
C VAL A 725 12.03 -25.47 22.57
N ALA A 726 13.35 -25.51 22.38
CA ALA A 726 14.15 -26.72 22.56
C ALA A 726 14.00 -27.30 23.98
N GLY A 727 13.94 -26.46 25.01
CA GLY A 727 13.73 -26.87 26.39
C GLY A 727 12.39 -27.55 26.68
N LEU A 728 11.40 -27.39 25.79
CA LEU A 728 10.07 -28.02 25.92
C LEU A 728 10.01 -29.42 25.32
N MET A 729 10.96 -29.80 24.46
CA MET A 729 10.95 -31.05 23.68
C MET A 729 11.25 -32.34 24.47
N PRO A 730 12.09 -32.36 25.52
CA PRO A 730 12.45 -33.62 26.20
C PRO A 730 11.25 -34.39 26.79
N ALA A 731 10.27 -33.68 27.33
CA ALA A 731 9.08 -34.29 27.94
C ALA A 731 8.15 -34.98 26.92
N PRO A 732 7.67 -34.32 25.85
CA PRO A 732 6.86 -34.97 24.82
C PRO A 732 7.65 -36.05 24.07
N ALA A 733 8.95 -35.86 23.83
CA ALA A 733 9.79 -36.88 23.22
C ALA A 733 9.86 -38.16 24.07
N ALA A 734 10.04 -38.05 25.39
CA ALA A 734 10.13 -39.21 26.28
C ALA A 734 8.85 -40.08 26.24
N ARG A 735 7.66 -39.46 26.11
CA ARG A 735 6.37 -40.18 26.01
C ARG A 735 6.20 -40.98 24.71
N LYS A 736 6.91 -40.59 23.65
CA LYS A 736 6.80 -41.19 22.31
C LYS A 736 7.76 -42.36 22.09
N GLY A 737 8.65 -42.67 23.05
CA GLY A 737 9.59 -43.78 22.95
C GLY A 737 10.61 -43.59 21.81
N GLU A 738 10.77 -44.60 20.96
CA GLU A 738 11.74 -44.61 19.83
C GLU A 738 11.52 -43.47 18.82
N THR A 739 10.28 -43.05 18.57
CA THR A 739 10.03 -41.92 17.67
C THR A 739 10.48 -40.60 18.29
N GLY A 740 10.36 -40.47 19.61
CA GLY A 740 10.89 -39.33 20.36
C GLY A 740 12.41 -39.26 20.37
N LEU A 741 13.10 -40.41 20.35
CA LEU A 741 14.56 -40.46 20.22
C LEU A 741 15.03 -39.80 18.93
N GLN A 742 14.34 -40.08 17.81
CA GLN A 742 14.65 -39.48 16.52
C GLN A 742 14.46 -37.96 16.54
N VAL A 743 13.41 -37.48 17.19
CA VAL A 743 13.15 -36.04 17.38
C VAL A 743 14.32 -35.38 18.13
N MET A 744 14.83 -36.02 19.19
CA MET A 744 15.96 -35.49 19.96
C MET A 744 17.27 -35.48 19.17
N ILE A 745 17.51 -36.47 18.30
CA ILE A 745 18.67 -36.50 17.38
C ILE A 745 18.61 -35.32 16.41
N THR A 746 17.44 -35.11 15.79
CA THR A 746 17.22 -34.01 14.86
C THR A 746 17.41 -32.65 15.56
N LEU A 747 16.82 -32.49 16.76
CA LEU A 747 16.97 -31.29 17.57
C LEU A 747 18.45 -30.98 17.85
N TYR A 748 19.25 -31.98 18.23
CA TYR A 748 20.67 -31.76 18.49
C TYR A 748 21.44 -31.28 17.25
N ARG A 749 21.17 -31.90 16.08
CA ARG A 749 21.80 -31.51 14.82
C ARG A 749 21.40 -30.09 14.38
N GLN A 750 20.13 -29.72 14.56
CA GLN A 750 19.62 -28.39 14.22
C GLN A 750 20.20 -27.28 15.10
N LEU A 751 20.57 -27.60 16.34
CA LEU A 751 21.11 -26.67 17.33
C LEU A 751 22.65 -26.69 17.40
N SER A 752 23.32 -26.89 16.26
CA SER A 752 24.79 -27.02 16.19
C SER A 752 25.53 -25.80 15.61
N TRP A 753 24.83 -24.71 15.35
CA TRP A 753 25.38 -23.52 14.68
C TRP A 753 26.12 -22.55 15.61
N ASN A 754 26.01 -22.71 16.94
CA ASN A 754 26.78 -21.97 17.95
C ASN A 754 26.95 -22.85 19.21
N ASN A 755 28.10 -22.75 19.87
CA ASN A 755 28.43 -23.39 21.14
C ASN A 755 27.35 -23.24 22.24
N GLU A 756 26.76 -22.05 22.42
CA GLU A 756 25.74 -21.84 23.47
C GLU A 756 24.44 -22.60 23.19
N VAL A 757 24.04 -22.68 21.91
CA VAL A 757 22.85 -23.39 21.46
C VAL A 757 23.10 -24.90 21.45
N GLN A 758 24.31 -25.32 21.10
CA GLN A 758 24.75 -26.71 21.17
C GLN A 758 24.82 -27.23 22.61
N ALA A 759 25.26 -26.39 23.56
CA ALA A 759 25.21 -26.70 24.99
C ALA A 759 23.77 -26.90 25.47
N THR A 760 22.83 -26.06 25.00
CA THR A 760 21.40 -26.23 25.28
C THR A 760 20.85 -27.53 24.71
N ALA A 761 21.26 -27.90 23.49
CA ALA A 761 20.86 -29.15 22.87
C ALA A 761 21.35 -30.38 23.67
N LEU A 762 22.60 -30.35 24.13
CA LEU A 762 23.16 -31.38 25.00
C LEU A 762 22.37 -31.46 26.31
N GLU A 763 21.99 -30.32 26.89
CA GLU A 763 21.16 -30.27 28.09
C GLU A 763 19.77 -30.89 27.86
N CYS A 764 19.16 -30.65 26.71
CA CYS A 764 17.92 -31.31 26.31
C CYS A 764 18.07 -32.83 26.20
N LEU A 765 19.20 -33.34 25.70
CA LEU A 765 19.50 -34.78 25.68
C LEU A 765 19.64 -35.35 27.10
N ARG A 766 20.34 -34.65 28.01
CA ARG A 766 20.44 -35.05 29.42
C ARG A 766 19.06 -35.16 30.06
N LYS A 767 18.22 -34.14 29.89
CA LYS A 767 16.84 -34.11 30.40
C LYS A 767 15.97 -35.21 29.79
N TYR A 768 16.17 -35.54 28.53
CA TYR A 768 15.47 -36.65 27.86
C TYR A 768 15.88 -38.00 28.46
N VAL A 769 17.18 -38.30 28.55
CA VAL A 769 17.68 -39.57 29.11
C VAL A 769 17.25 -39.76 30.57
N ARG A 770 17.28 -38.69 31.37
CA ARG A 770 16.86 -38.70 32.80
C ARG A 770 15.36 -38.99 32.99
N ARG A 771 14.54 -38.80 31.94
CA ARG A 771 13.09 -39.10 31.96
C ARG A 771 12.76 -40.53 31.53
N LEU A 772 13.73 -41.27 30.98
CA LEU A 772 13.54 -42.65 30.55
C LEU A 772 13.83 -43.61 31.71
N SER A 773 13.20 -44.79 31.68
CA SER A 773 13.50 -45.87 32.62
C SER A 773 14.92 -46.42 32.41
N GLY A 774 15.51 -47.07 33.42
CA GLY A 774 16.93 -47.46 33.39
C GLY A 774 17.40 -48.22 32.14
N ALA A 775 16.63 -49.19 31.64
CA ALA A 775 16.96 -49.93 30.42
C ALA A 775 16.75 -49.09 29.14
N ALA A 776 15.66 -48.32 29.07
CA ALA A 776 15.36 -47.46 27.93
C ALA A 776 16.35 -46.30 27.81
N GLY A 777 16.75 -45.70 28.93
CA GLY A 777 17.76 -44.65 29.00
C GLY A 777 19.14 -45.13 28.55
N ALA A 778 19.54 -46.35 28.92
CA ALA A 778 20.79 -46.95 28.45
C ALA A 778 20.78 -47.23 26.94
N SER A 779 19.66 -47.72 26.39
CA SER A 779 19.50 -47.90 24.94
C SER A 779 19.57 -46.55 24.20
N ALA A 780 18.85 -45.55 24.70
CA ALA A 780 18.81 -44.21 24.14
C ALA A 780 20.18 -43.53 24.15
N ALA A 781 20.91 -43.56 25.27
CA ALA A 781 22.26 -42.99 25.36
C ALA A 781 23.24 -43.66 24.38
N ASN A 782 23.20 -44.99 24.25
CA ASN A 782 24.02 -45.72 23.29
C ASN A 782 23.69 -45.41 21.83
N ARG A 783 22.42 -45.18 21.52
CA ARG A 783 21.99 -44.81 20.16
C ARG A 783 22.31 -43.36 19.84
N LEU A 784 22.04 -42.43 20.77
CA LEU A 784 22.44 -41.01 20.65
C LEU A 784 23.95 -40.87 20.46
N GLY A 785 24.74 -41.62 21.24
CA GLY A 785 26.19 -41.67 21.08
C GLY A 785 26.65 -42.15 19.71
N ARG A 786 26.02 -43.21 19.18
CA ARG A 786 26.32 -43.75 17.84
C ARG A 786 25.94 -42.79 16.72
N GLU A 787 24.85 -42.04 16.86
CA GLU A 787 24.32 -41.16 15.82
C GLU A 787 24.85 -39.71 15.87
N LEU A 788 25.37 -39.27 17.01
CA LEU A 788 25.84 -37.89 17.23
C LEU A 788 27.35 -37.82 17.44
N SER A 789 27.87 -38.35 18.56
CA SER A 789 29.31 -38.48 18.82
C SER A 789 29.60 -39.32 20.08
N ASP A 790 30.83 -39.82 20.18
CA ASP A 790 31.32 -40.50 21.39
C ASP A 790 31.37 -39.58 22.61
N GLU A 791 31.61 -38.28 22.44
CA GLU A 791 31.60 -37.30 23.52
C GLU A 791 30.19 -37.13 24.13
N VAL A 792 29.16 -37.10 23.28
CA VAL A 792 27.76 -37.13 23.71
C VAL A 792 27.47 -38.41 24.47
N ARG A 793 27.96 -39.56 24.00
CA ARG A 793 27.81 -40.85 24.69
C ARG A 793 28.38 -40.79 26.11
N VAL A 794 29.62 -40.35 26.27
CA VAL A 794 30.30 -40.24 27.58
C VAL A 794 29.53 -39.31 28.52
N THR A 795 29.02 -38.21 27.99
CA THR A 795 28.23 -37.26 28.79
C THR A 795 26.90 -37.87 29.25
N LEU A 796 26.19 -38.57 28.36
CA LEU A 796 24.89 -39.17 28.70
C LEU A 796 25.05 -40.40 29.61
N ASP A 797 26.15 -41.14 29.51
CA ASP A 797 26.50 -42.20 30.44
C ASP A 797 26.73 -41.62 31.86
N ALA A 798 27.42 -40.48 31.98
CA ALA A 798 27.55 -39.77 33.24
C ALA A 798 26.18 -39.34 33.79
N THR A 799 25.31 -38.75 32.97
CA THR A 799 23.93 -38.39 33.36
C THR A 799 23.14 -39.59 33.88
N ARG A 800 23.24 -40.75 33.21
CA ARG A 800 22.57 -41.97 33.65
C ARG A 800 23.11 -42.46 34.99
N THR A 801 24.43 -42.51 35.15
CA THR A 801 25.06 -42.92 36.41
C THR A 801 24.67 -41.98 37.55
N MET A 802 24.72 -40.67 37.34
CA MET A 802 24.33 -39.68 38.34
C MET A 802 22.86 -39.83 38.74
N HIS A 803 21.96 -40.01 37.76
CA HIS A 803 20.55 -40.27 38.06
C HIS A 803 20.35 -41.54 38.92
N GLN A 804 21.16 -42.58 38.71
CA GLN A 804 21.14 -43.80 39.55
C GLN A 804 21.73 -43.56 40.94
N VAL A 805 22.82 -42.80 41.07
CA VAL A 805 23.45 -42.45 42.36
C VAL A 805 22.50 -41.62 43.23
N LEU A 806 21.74 -40.71 42.61
CA LEU A 806 20.70 -39.93 43.28
C LEU A 806 19.43 -40.75 43.57
N GLY A 807 19.35 -42.02 43.17
CA GLY A 807 18.15 -42.85 43.36
C GLY A 807 16.92 -42.36 42.59
N GLY A 808 17.12 -41.51 41.57
CA GLY A 808 16.04 -40.82 40.85
C GLY A 808 15.50 -39.57 41.53
N GLU A 809 16.03 -39.18 42.70
CA GLU A 809 15.62 -37.99 43.44
C GLU A 809 16.17 -36.70 42.80
N GLN A 810 15.52 -35.57 43.10
CA GLN A 810 16.06 -34.26 42.75
C GLN A 810 17.25 -33.92 43.66
N ILE A 811 18.24 -33.18 43.14
CA ILE A 811 19.46 -32.86 43.90
C ILE A 811 19.18 -32.04 45.16
N GLY A 812 18.08 -31.28 45.18
CA GLY A 812 17.62 -30.55 46.37
C GLY A 812 17.19 -31.48 47.51
N ASP A 813 16.33 -32.46 47.21
CA ASP A 813 15.90 -33.46 48.19
C ASP A 813 17.07 -34.35 48.65
N TYR A 814 17.93 -34.72 47.69
CA TYR A 814 19.13 -35.51 47.95
C TYR A 814 20.09 -34.81 48.92
N ALA A 815 20.18 -33.47 48.89
CA ALA A 815 21.02 -32.68 49.79
C ALA A 815 20.66 -32.88 51.27
N TYR A 816 19.36 -32.95 51.59
CA TYR A 816 18.91 -33.19 52.97
C TYR A 816 19.31 -34.59 53.45
N THR A 817 19.16 -35.59 52.59
CA THR A 817 19.59 -36.96 52.90
C THR A 817 21.10 -37.03 53.13
N LEU A 818 21.89 -36.38 52.26
CA LEU A 818 23.34 -36.28 52.41
C LEU A 818 23.75 -35.64 53.73
N HIS A 819 23.10 -34.56 54.14
CA HIS A 819 23.40 -33.86 55.39
C HIS A 819 23.18 -34.78 56.60
N THR A 820 22.04 -35.49 56.64
CA THR A 820 21.76 -36.48 57.67
C THR A 820 22.86 -37.55 57.74
N VAL A 821 23.26 -38.11 56.58
CA VAL A 821 24.31 -39.13 56.51
C VAL A 821 25.65 -38.58 57.02
N ALA A 822 26.06 -37.41 56.52
CA ALA A 822 27.33 -36.79 56.89
C ALA A 822 27.40 -36.49 58.39
N GLN A 823 26.31 -35.97 58.98
CA GLN A 823 26.24 -35.66 60.40
C GLN A 823 26.23 -36.92 61.26
N PHE A 824 25.45 -37.95 60.89
CA PHE A 824 25.42 -39.20 61.62
C PHE A 824 26.79 -39.91 61.63
N LEU A 825 27.44 -40.01 60.47
CA LEU A 825 28.78 -40.59 60.36
C LEU A 825 29.83 -39.75 61.09
N TYR A 826 29.65 -38.42 61.14
CA TYR A 826 30.56 -37.54 61.86
C TYR A 826 30.47 -37.77 63.36
N ASP A 827 29.26 -37.71 63.93
CA ASP A 827 29.03 -37.87 65.37
C ASP A 827 29.56 -39.23 65.86
N THR A 828 29.17 -40.30 65.17
CA THR A 828 29.53 -41.68 65.54
C THR A 828 30.99 -42.02 65.22
N GLY A 829 31.55 -41.47 64.14
CA GLY A 829 32.93 -41.67 63.72
C GLY A 829 33.94 -41.00 64.66
N PHE A 830 33.69 -39.74 65.04
CA PHE A 830 34.60 -39.00 65.90
C PHE A 830 34.60 -39.47 67.35
N SER A 831 33.49 -40.05 67.84
CA SER A 831 33.43 -40.63 69.20
C SER A 831 34.41 -41.77 69.43
N TYR A 832 34.87 -42.42 68.37
CA TYR A 832 35.82 -43.54 68.44
C TYR A 832 37.20 -43.20 67.85
N ARG A 833 37.47 -41.92 67.55
CA ARG A 833 38.75 -41.48 66.99
C ARG A 833 39.86 -41.44 68.04
N ASP A 834 39.55 -41.02 69.28
CA ASP A 834 40.52 -41.00 70.39
C ASP A 834 40.41 -42.28 71.23
N LYS A 835 41.42 -43.16 71.10
CA LYS A 835 41.49 -44.43 71.84
C LYS A 835 41.60 -44.25 73.36
N ASN A 836 42.04 -43.09 73.82
CA ASN A 836 42.18 -42.80 75.25
C ASN A 836 40.87 -42.37 75.89
N ASN A 837 39.84 -42.02 75.09
CA ASN A 837 38.57 -41.48 75.55
C ASN A 837 37.39 -42.20 74.89
N LEU A 838 37.34 -43.52 75.02
CA LEU A 838 36.26 -44.34 74.45
C LEU A 838 35.04 -44.42 75.39
N PRO A 839 33.81 -44.36 74.87
CA PRO A 839 32.59 -44.53 75.66
C PRO A 839 32.58 -45.86 76.42
N SER A 840 32.21 -45.83 77.71
CA SER A 840 32.06 -47.05 78.51
C SER A 840 30.76 -47.79 78.18
N VAL A 841 30.72 -49.11 78.40
CA VAL A 841 29.49 -49.92 78.19
C VAL A 841 28.31 -49.34 78.98
N ASN A 842 28.52 -48.93 80.24
CA ASN A 842 27.47 -48.36 81.07
C ASN A 842 26.94 -47.02 80.51
N SER A 843 27.82 -46.18 79.97
CA SER A 843 27.41 -44.93 79.31
C SER A 843 26.56 -45.21 78.08
N LEU A 844 27.01 -46.11 77.20
CA LEU A 844 26.27 -46.45 75.98
C LEU A 844 24.91 -47.09 76.29
N MET A 845 24.84 -47.95 77.30
CA MET A 845 23.58 -48.57 77.74
C MET A 845 22.61 -47.52 78.30
N SER A 846 23.10 -46.58 79.11
CA SER A 846 22.31 -45.47 79.62
C SER A 846 21.77 -44.57 78.49
N ASP A 847 22.61 -44.27 77.49
CA ASP A 847 22.20 -43.48 76.34
C ASP A 847 21.09 -44.20 75.57
N MET A 848 21.24 -45.48 75.27
CA MET A 848 20.23 -46.25 74.53
C MET A 848 18.95 -46.52 75.33
N ASP A 849 19.05 -46.72 76.66
CA ASP A 849 17.89 -46.85 77.54
C ASP A 849 17.05 -45.56 77.55
N SER A 850 17.70 -44.38 77.47
CA SER A 850 17.00 -43.09 77.33
C SER A 850 16.27 -42.94 75.98
N LEU A 851 16.74 -43.62 74.93
CA LEU A 851 16.13 -43.64 73.59
C LEU A 851 14.95 -44.63 73.48
N SER A 852 15.07 -45.80 74.11
CA SER A 852 14.20 -46.97 73.86
C SER A 852 12.73 -46.83 74.30
N GLY A 853 12.43 -45.82 75.11
CA GLY A 853 11.16 -45.67 75.85
C GLY A 853 9.88 -45.62 74.99
N ASN A 854 9.98 -45.35 73.68
CA ASN A 854 8.83 -45.08 72.80
C ASN A 854 8.77 -45.92 71.49
N LEU A 855 9.67 -46.88 71.26
CA LEU A 855 9.64 -47.71 70.03
C LEU A 855 8.82 -49.00 70.21
N SER A 856 8.00 -49.34 69.22
CA SER A 856 7.31 -50.64 69.09
C SER A 856 8.28 -51.80 68.79
N ASN A 857 7.83 -53.04 68.94
CA ASN A 857 8.63 -54.23 68.62
C ASN A 857 9.09 -54.22 67.15
N ASP A 858 8.20 -53.87 66.21
CA ASP A 858 8.50 -53.83 64.79
C ASP A 858 9.51 -52.73 64.44
N GLU A 859 9.41 -51.56 65.08
CA GLU A 859 10.38 -50.47 64.92
C GLU A 859 11.75 -50.81 65.52
N ARG A 860 11.79 -51.52 66.67
CA ARG A 860 13.04 -52.02 67.25
C ARG A 860 13.71 -53.05 66.36
N GLN A 861 12.93 -53.96 65.77
CA GLN A 861 13.43 -54.93 64.82
C GLN A 861 13.95 -54.26 63.54
N SER A 862 13.22 -53.27 63.03
CA SER A 862 13.61 -52.50 61.84
C SER A 862 14.88 -51.68 62.09
N LEU A 863 15.00 -51.05 63.25
CA LEU A 863 16.21 -50.32 63.64
C LEU A 863 17.41 -51.26 63.80
N ALA A 864 17.22 -52.41 64.46
CA ALA A 864 18.28 -53.40 64.62
C ALA A 864 18.78 -53.91 63.26
N ALA A 865 17.87 -54.33 62.38
CA ALA A 865 18.20 -54.78 61.03
C ALA A 865 18.85 -53.67 60.20
N GLY A 866 18.30 -52.46 60.27
CA GLY A 866 18.83 -51.29 59.58
C GLY A 866 20.25 -50.92 60.01
N MET A 867 20.59 -51.04 61.29
CA MET A 867 21.96 -50.80 61.77
C MET A 867 22.97 -51.80 61.21
N LEU A 868 22.59 -53.07 61.04
CA LEU A 868 23.43 -54.07 60.39
C LEU A 868 23.60 -53.79 58.90
N GLU A 869 22.49 -53.51 58.21
CA GLU A 869 22.51 -53.18 56.80
C GLU A 869 23.38 -51.95 56.52
N MET A 870 23.32 -50.94 57.40
CA MET A 870 24.15 -49.73 57.30
C MET A 870 25.63 -50.08 57.45
N MET A 871 25.96 -50.90 58.44
CA MET A 871 27.31 -51.38 58.67
C MET A 871 27.85 -52.13 57.44
N ASP A 872 27.05 -53.05 56.87
CA ASP A 872 27.43 -53.82 55.67
C ASP A 872 27.61 -52.91 54.45
N ASN A 873 26.71 -51.94 54.25
CA ASN A 873 26.79 -50.96 53.17
C ASN A 873 28.03 -50.06 53.27
N ILE A 874 28.37 -49.56 54.47
CA ILE A 874 29.59 -48.78 54.73
C ILE A 874 30.84 -49.61 54.40
N ALA A 875 30.87 -50.87 54.87
CA ALA A 875 31.97 -51.77 54.61
C ALA A 875 32.12 -52.09 53.11
N ALA A 876 31.01 -52.32 52.40
CA ALA A 876 31.00 -52.59 50.97
C ALA A 876 31.52 -51.40 50.15
N LEU A 877 31.09 -50.17 50.46
CA LEU A 877 31.59 -48.96 49.82
C LEU A 877 33.10 -48.76 50.05
N ALA A 878 33.57 -48.96 51.28
CA ALA A 878 34.99 -48.86 51.61
C ALA A 878 35.83 -49.96 50.93
N ALA A 879 35.33 -51.19 50.88
CA ALA A 879 35.98 -52.32 50.22
C ALA A 879 36.07 -52.12 48.70
N GLN A 880 34.98 -51.65 48.07
CA GLN A 880 34.96 -51.25 46.66
C GLN A 880 35.98 -50.14 46.39
N HIS A 881 36.09 -49.16 47.30
CA HIS A 881 37.07 -48.11 47.12
C HIS A 881 38.51 -48.62 47.21
N ARG A 882 38.82 -49.42 48.24
CA ARG A 882 40.16 -49.93 48.50
C ARG A 882 40.65 -50.97 47.49
N SER A 883 39.75 -51.67 46.82
CA SER A 883 40.11 -52.61 45.74
C SER A 883 40.69 -51.89 44.51
N VAL A 884 40.28 -50.64 44.28
CA VAL A 884 40.80 -49.78 43.22
C VAL A 884 41.90 -48.85 43.75
N ARG A 885 41.75 -48.31 44.96
CA ARG A 885 42.66 -47.36 45.61
C ARG A 885 43.20 -47.93 46.92
N SER A 886 44.32 -48.65 46.85
CA SER A 886 44.93 -49.25 48.06
C SER A 886 45.45 -48.23 49.08
N ARG A 887 45.73 -46.99 48.65
CA ARG A 887 46.21 -45.88 49.50
C ARG A 887 45.66 -44.55 49.01
N GLU A 888 45.32 -43.66 49.94
CA GLU A 888 44.88 -42.29 49.66
C GLU A 888 46.06 -41.41 49.24
N ALA A 889 46.15 -41.08 47.94
CA ALA A 889 47.13 -40.13 47.42
C ALA A 889 46.51 -38.73 47.29
N ASN A 890 47.13 -37.72 47.92
CA ASN A 890 46.61 -36.34 47.90
C ASN A 890 46.45 -35.79 46.47
N GLU A 891 47.42 -36.01 45.59
CA GLU A 891 47.36 -35.56 44.19
C GLU A 891 46.13 -36.10 43.45
N GLN A 892 45.75 -37.35 43.71
CA GLN A 892 44.58 -37.97 43.07
C GLN A 892 43.27 -37.43 43.64
N ILE A 893 43.22 -37.17 44.95
CA ILE A 893 42.05 -36.55 45.58
C ILE A 893 41.88 -35.13 45.06
N ASP A 894 42.98 -34.37 44.98
CA ASP A 894 42.97 -33.00 44.46
C ASP A 894 42.54 -32.99 42.99
N ALA A 895 42.97 -33.97 42.19
CA ALA A 895 42.52 -34.13 40.79
C ALA A 895 41.01 -34.46 40.67
N LEU A 896 40.42 -35.22 41.59
CA LEU A 896 38.97 -35.46 41.60
C LEU A 896 38.20 -34.19 42.00
N VAL A 897 38.65 -33.53 43.08
CA VAL A 897 38.00 -32.33 43.63
C VAL A 897 38.08 -31.17 42.63
N ASN A 898 39.20 -31.01 41.91
CA ASN A 898 39.36 -29.96 40.91
C ASN A 898 38.74 -30.27 39.54
N GLY A 899 38.19 -31.48 39.32
CA GLY A 899 37.52 -31.88 38.09
C GLY A 899 38.41 -32.45 36.97
N SER A 900 39.72 -32.62 37.19
CA SER A 900 40.67 -33.11 36.16
C SER A 900 40.94 -34.62 36.19
N GLY A 901 40.47 -35.33 37.23
CA GLY A 901 40.70 -36.77 37.42
C GLY A 901 39.62 -37.67 36.81
N THR A 902 39.70 -38.96 37.11
CA THR A 902 38.71 -39.98 36.73
C THR A 902 38.15 -40.64 37.98
N ALA A 903 36.82 -40.69 38.09
CA ALA A 903 36.12 -41.38 39.15
C ALA A 903 35.96 -42.87 38.82
N SER A 904 36.39 -43.74 39.73
CA SER A 904 36.31 -45.20 39.55
C SER A 904 35.49 -45.90 40.63
N THR A 905 35.01 -45.15 41.62
CA THR A 905 34.26 -45.67 42.77
C THR A 905 33.20 -44.64 43.19
N ILE A 906 32.20 -45.03 43.98
CA ILE A 906 31.20 -44.09 44.54
C ILE A 906 31.84 -42.97 45.37
N LEU A 907 32.86 -43.28 46.16
CA LEU A 907 33.53 -42.26 46.98
C LEU A 907 34.26 -41.23 46.11
N ASP A 908 34.73 -41.62 44.93
CA ASP A 908 35.30 -40.67 43.97
C ASP A 908 34.21 -39.77 43.38
N VAL A 909 33.03 -40.32 43.08
CA VAL A 909 31.87 -39.54 42.58
C VAL A 909 31.48 -38.48 43.61
N PHE A 910 31.36 -38.84 44.89
CA PHE A 910 31.08 -37.86 45.95
C PHE A 910 32.16 -36.78 46.05
N ARG A 911 33.45 -37.13 45.92
CA ARG A 911 34.55 -36.15 45.91
C ARG A 911 34.47 -35.18 44.72
N VAL A 912 34.14 -35.69 43.53
CA VAL A 912 33.93 -34.85 42.34
C VAL A 912 32.73 -33.91 42.55
N MET A 913 31.63 -34.42 43.09
CA MET A 913 30.45 -33.62 43.39
C MET A 913 30.74 -32.53 44.42
N GLY A 914 31.35 -32.89 45.55
CA GLY A 914 31.72 -31.95 46.59
C GLY A 914 32.74 -30.92 46.12
N GLY A 915 33.64 -31.31 45.20
CA GLY A 915 34.59 -30.41 44.55
C GLY A 915 33.92 -29.34 43.68
N TYR A 916 32.89 -29.70 42.92
CA TYR A 916 32.08 -28.74 42.15
C TYR A 916 31.49 -27.65 43.07
N PHE A 917 30.80 -28.05 44.14
CA PHE A 917 30.19 -27.11 45.08
C PHE A 917 31.22 -26.29 45.88
N ALA A 918 32.39 -26.87 46.18
CA ALA A 918 33.50 -26.18 46.83
C ALA A 918 34.37 -25.34 45.88
N ARG A 919 34.03 -25.28 44.58
CA ARG A 919 34.81 -24.60 43.52
C ARG A 919 36.26 -25.09 43.45
N GLY A 920 36.44 -26.41 43.43
CA GLY A 920 37.74 -27.07 43.34
C GLY A 920 38.55 -27.07 44.64
N LYS A 921 37.99 -26.58 45.76
CA LYS A 921 38.68 -26.57 47.06
C LYS A 921 38.44 -27.86 47.81
N ARG A 922 39.51 -28.49 48.27
CA ARG A 922 39.45 -29.60 49.21
C ARG A 922 39.13 -29.09 50.62
N LEU A 923 38.10 -29.63 51.23
CA LEU A 923 37.67 -29.30 52.58
C LEU A 923 38.25 -30.32 53.55
N ALA A 924 39.00 -29.87 54.55
CA ALA A 924 39.59 -30.77 55.54
C ALA A 924 38.55 -31.21 56.56
N LEU A 925 38.52 -32.50 56.87
CA LEU A 925 37.76 -33.06 57.98
C LEU A 925 38.35 -32.59 59.33
N LYS A 926 37.80 -31.50 59.90
CA LYS A 926 38.21 -30.95 61.19
C LYS A 926 37.29 -31.44 62.32
N PRO A 927 37.82 -31.76 63.51
CA PRO A 927 37.01 -31.90 64.72
C PRO A 927 36.51 -30.53 65.18
N ASP A 928 35.23 -30.40 65.46
CA ASP A 928 34.70 -29.23 66.16
C ASP A 928 35.19 -29.25 67.61
N GLN A 929 35.62 -28.09 68.12
CA GLN A 929 36.36 -27.96 69.40
C GLN A 929 35.53 -28.29 70.67
N LEU A 930 34.26 -28.63 70.54
CA LEU A 930 33.35 -28.93 71.64
C LEU A 930 32.51 -30.16 71.30
N ILE A 931 33.03 -31.36 71.57
CA ILE A 931 32.20 -32.56 71.55
C ILE A 931 32.37 -33.30 72.88
N THR A 932 31.39 -33.17 73.77
CA THR A 932 31.10 -34.16 74.80
C THR A 932 30.49 -35.37 74.10
N LEU A 933 31.35 -36.32 73.70
CA LEU A 933 31.07 -37.38 72.72
C LEU A 933 30.21 -38.53 73.28
N HIS A 934 28.90 -38.34 73.35
CA HIS A 934 27.96 -39.45 73.27
C HIS A 934 27.71 -39.78 71.78
N PRO A 935 28.01 -40.99 71.27
CA PRO A 935 27.96 -41.30 69.83
C PRO A 935 26.61 -41.07 69.14
N LEU A 936 25.50 -41.12 69.88
CA LEU A 936 24.16 -40.85 69.36
C LEU A 936 23.69 -39.42 69.65
N GLY A 937 24.45 -38.63 70.41
CA GLY A 937 24.08 -37.26 70.82
C GLY A 937 22.72 -37.20 71.50
N ASP A 938 21.98 -36.11 71.27
CA ASP A 938 20.63 -35.86 71.80
C ASP A 938 19.51 -36.42 70.89
N ARG A 939 19.80 -37.40 70.03
CA ARG A 939 18.81 -37.94 69.06
C ARG A 939 17.60 -38.51 69.79
N ALA A 940 16.42 -38.41 69.20
CA ALA A 940 15.25 -39.17 69.64
C ALA A 940 15.18 -40.52 68.89
N SER A 941 14.56 -41.54 69.48
CA SER A 941 14.53 -42.90 68.90
C SER A 941 13.86 -43.02 67.54
N HIS A 942 12.77 -42.28 67.30
CA HIS A 942 12.12 -42.22 65.97
C HIS A 942 12.97 -41.50 64.93
N ASN A 943 13.75 -40.49 65.35
CA ASN A 943 14.70 -39.82 64.46
C ASN A 943 15.84 -40.76 64.11
N LEU A 944 16.39 -41.51 65.09
CA LEU A 944 17.44 -42.50 64.84
C LEU A 944 17.01 -43.56 63.80
N LEU A 945 15.79 -44.12 63.93
CA LEU A 945 15.25 -45.05 62.94
C LEU A 945 15.17 -44.42 61.53
N ARG A 946 14.62 -43.22 61.43
CA ARG A 946 14.50 -42.50 60.16
C ARG A 946 15.87 -42.18 59.54
N GLU A 947 16.84 -41.75 60.34
CA GLU A 947 18.21 -41.46 59.88
C GLU A 947 18.88 -42.72 59.33
N VAL A 948 18.76 -43.86 60.04
CA VAL A 948 19.31 -45.15 59.59
C VAL A 948 18.67 -45.62 58.28
N GLU A 949 17.35 -45.49 58.14
CA GLU A 949 16.65 -45.79 56.88
C GLU A 949 17.07 -44.88 55.72
N GLN A 950 17.32 -43.59 55.99
CA GLN A 950 17.83 -42.64 54.99
C GLN A 950 19.26 -43.00 54.56
N ILE A 951 20.12 -43.35 55.51
CA ILE A 951 21.51 -43.76 55.24
C ILE A 951 21.53 -45.03 54.39
N ASN A 952 20.76 -46.06 54.76
CA ASN A 952 20.68 -47.31 53.99
C ASN A 952 20.16 -47.08 52.58
N ARG A 953 19.11 -46.27 52.40
CA ARG A 953 18.60 -45.95 51.06
C ARG A 953 19.64 -45.26 50.19
N LEU A 954 20.38 -44.30 50.73
CA LEU A 954 21.43 -43.59 49.99
C LEU A 954 22.56 -44.54 49.61
N MET A 955 23.09 -45.31 50.57
CA MET A 955 24.21 -46.22 50.31
C MET A 955 23.83 -47.37 49.39
N ALA A 956 22.64 -47.96 49.55
CA ALA A 956 22.14 -49.01 48.67
C ALA A 956 21.89 -48.48 47.26
N SER A 957 21.38 -47.26 47.09
CA SER A 957 21.23 -46.62 45.77
C SER A 957 22.59 -46.40 45.09
N ALA A 958 23.59 -45.95 45.86
CA ALA A 958 24.95 -45.77 45.37
C ALA A 958 25.61 -47.11 44.96
N LEU A 959 25.49 -48.16 45.80
CA LEU A 959 25.99 -49.50 45.48
C LEU A 959 25.26 -50.16 44.31
N ARG A 960 23.97 -49.87 44.12
CA ARG A 960 23.20 -50.33 42.94
C ARG A 960 23.63 -49.60 41.68
N ALA A 961 23.95 -48.30 41.78
CA ALA A 961 24.43 -47.50 40.65
C ALA A 961 25.81 -48.00 40.18
N LEU A 962 26.70 -48.35 41.12
CA LEU A 962 28.03 -48.90 40.86
C LEU A 962 28.25 -50.19 41.67
N PRO A 963 27.88 -51.36 41.13
CA PRO A 963 28.11 -52.63 41.80
C PRO A 963 29.62 -52.92 42.02
N PRO A 964 30.00 -53.59 43.12
CA PRO A 964 31.40 -53.91 43.42
C PRO A 964 32.13 -54.72 42.33
N ASP A 965 31.39 -55.55 41.59
CA ASP A 965 31.93 -56.44 40.55
C ASP A 965 32.07 -55.77 39.17
N HIS A 966 31.64 -54.52 39.03
CA HIS A 966 31.64 -53.80 37.76
C HIS A 966 32.79 -52.80 37.65
N LYS A 967 33.58 -52.87 36.57
CA LYS A 967 34.64 -51.88 36.30
C LYS A 967 34.01 -50.57 35.85
N PHE A 968 34.17 -49.53 36.66
CA PHE A 968 33.63 -48.20 36.41
C PHE A 968 34.74 -47.17 36.16
N SER A 969 34.54 -46.27 35.21
CA SER A 969 35.47 -45.18 34.89
C SER A 969 34.75 -44.05 34.18
N ILE A 970 34.53 -42.92 34.87
CA ILE A 970 33.98 -41.70 34.27
C ILE A 970 34.88 -40.51 34.61
N GLY A 971 35.18 -39.67 33.62
CA GLY A 971 35.96 -38.44 33.83
C GLY A 971 35.21 -37.46 34.75
N ALA A 972 35.94 -36.83 35.67
CA ALA A 972 35.36 -35.91 36.66
C ALA A 972 34.65 -34.73 35.99
N ALA A 973 35.15 -34.22 34.86
CA ALA A 973 34.51 -33.17 34.07
C ALA A 973 33.09 -33.56 33.57
N ALA A 974 32.87 -34.81 33.17
CA ALA A 974 31.55 -35.27 32.71
C ALA A 974 30.53 -35.33 33.86
N ILE A 975 30.99 -35.74 35.05
CA ILE A 975 30.19 -35.72 36.29
C ILE A 975 29.86 -34.28 36.67
N GLN A 976 30.84 -33.37 36.67
CA GLN A 976 30.61 -31.95 36.98
C GLN A 976 29.62 -31.31 36.01
N GLY A 977 29.70 -31.62 34.71
CA GLY A 977 28.75 -31.14 33.71
C GLY A 977 27.31 -31.63 33.94
N ASP A 978 27.11 -32.85 34.45
CA ASP A 978 25.77 -33.31 34.82
C ASP A 978 25.28 -32.70 36.15
N ILE A 979 26.18 -32.45 37.11
CA ILE A 979 25.83 -31.73 38.34
C ILE A 979 25.42 -30.30 38.02
N GLU A 980 26.11 -29.62 37.10
CA GLU A 980 25.73 -28.29 36.63
C GLU A 980 24.32 -28.28 36.02
N SER A 981 23.99 -29.31 35.22
CA SER A 981 22.63 -29.56 34.71
C SER A 981 21.60 -29.68 35.83
N LEU A 982 21.83 -30.59 36.80
CA LEU A 982 20.92 -30.83 37.93
C LEU A 982 20.77 -29.59 38.82
N TRP A 983 21.87 -28.90 39.09
CA TRP A 983 21.90 -27.66 39.85
C TRP A 983 21.15 -26.53 39.12
N GLY A 984 21.25 -26.54 37.79
CA GLY A 984 20.54 -25.66 36.86
C GLY A 984 19.02 -25.73 36.94
N ASP A 985 18.45 -26.84 37.44
CA ASP A 985 17.01 -27.02 37.58
C ASP A 985 16.45 -26.45 38.90
N LEU A 986 17.30 -26.18 39.91
CA LEU A 986 16.88 -25.59 41.19
C LEU A 986 16.70 -24.06 41.12
N SER A 987 15.86 -23.49 41.97
CA SER A 987 15.73 -22.04 42.10
C SER A 987 16.99 -21.39 42.69
N LEU A 988 17.22 -20.09 42.41
CA LEU A 988 18.40 -19.39 42.95
C LEU A 988 18.42 -19.36 44.48
N VAL A 989 17.25 -19.37 45.13
CA VAL A 989 17.12 -19.38 46.59
C VAL A 989 17.62 -20.71 47.15
N GLU A 990 17.12 -21.84 46.62
CA GLU A 990 17.55 -23.19 47.01
C GLU A 990 19.05 -23.40 46.75
N ARG A 991 19.56 -22.88 45.63
CA ARG A 991 21.00 -22.96 45.34
C ARG A 991 21.84 -22.28 46.40
N ARG A 992 21.43 -21.08 46.86
CA ARG A 992 22.17 -20.31 47.86
C ARG A 992 22.15 -20.99 49.24
N THR A 993 21.06 -21.67 49.58
CA THR A 993 20.95 -22.36 50.87
C THR A 993 21.74 -23.66 50.89
N LEU A 994 21.72 -24.44 49.80
CA LEU A 994 22.27 -25.80 49.79
C LEU A 994 23.76 -25.88 49.44
N VAL A 995 24.32 -24.88 48.73
CA VAL A 995 25.68 -24.97 48.16
C VAL A 995 26.77 -25.27 49.20
N ARG A 996 26.66 -24.67 50.39
CA ARG A 996 27.67 -24.84 51.45
C ARG A 996 27.60 -26.24 52.04
N ASP A 997 26.40 -26.70 52.37
CA ASP A 997 26.20 -27.98 53.05
C ASP A 997 26.55 -29.12 52.10
N LEU A 998 26.10 -29.05 50.83
CA LEU A 998 26.51 -30.00 49.78
C LEU A 998 28.02 -30.06 49.61
N ALA A 999 28.72 -28.91 49.57
CA ALA A 999 30.18 -28.89 49.45
C ALA A 999 30.88 -29.63 50.61
N ILE A 1000 30.40 -29.40 51.84
CA ILE A 1000 30.94 -30.02 53.06
C ILE A 1000 30.61 -31.52 53.07
N ASP A 1001 29.32 -31.86 53.00
CA ASP A 1001 28.82 -33.20 53.26
C ASP A 1001 29.32 -34.22 52.22
N LEU A 1002 29.34 -33.85 50.94
CA LEU A 1002 29.85 -34.71 49.86
C LEU A 1002 31.36 -34.98 49.95
N GLN A 1003 32.15 -34.07 50.52
CA GLN A 1003 33.58 -34.32 50.78
C GLN A 1003 33.79 -35.05 52.12
N ARG A 1004 32.90 -34.81 53.10
CA ARG A 1004 32.99 -35.39 54.44
C ARG A 1004 32.65 -36.88 54.46
N ILE A 1005 31.60 -37.29 53.74
CA ILE A 1005 31.12 -38.68 53.72
C ILE A 1005 32.23 -39.66 53.29
N PRO A 1006 32.96 -39.46 52.17
CA PRO A 1006 34.08 -40.31 51.80
C PRO A 1006 35.15 -40.44 52.89
N ASP A 1007 35.56 -39.31 53.48
CA ASP A 1007 36.60 -39.29 54.49
C ASP A 1007 36.13 -39.99 55.79
N LEU A 1008 34.87 -39.82 56.18
CA LEU A 1008 34.27 -40.48 57.33
C LEU A 1008 34.12 -41.99 57.12
N ILE A 1009 33.65 -42.44 55.95
CA ILE A 1009 33.53 -43.88 55.63
C ILE A 1009 34.91 -44.55 55.69
N LEU A 1010 35.93 -43.94 55.09
CA LEU A 1010 37.28 -44.48 55.10
C LEU A 1010 37.91 -44.46 56.50
N MET A 1011 37.64 -43.43 57.30
CA MET A 1011 38.06 -43.34 58.70
C MET A 1011 37.41 -44.42 59.58
N ILE A 1012 36.08 -44.56 59.51
CA ILE A 1012 35.30 -45.55 60.27
C ILE A 1012 35.76 -46.98 59.98
N THR A 1013 36.18 -47.25 58.75
CA THR A 1013 36.58 -48.58 58.29
C THR A 1013 38.09 -48.84 58.30
N GLU A 1014 38.93 -47.92 58.79
CA GLU A 1014 40.40 -48.03 58.65
C GLU A 1014 40.97 -49.29 59.33
N ARG A 1015 40.47 -49.65 60.52
CA ARG A 1015 41.06 -50.70 61.37
C ARG A 1015 40.05 -51.50 62.19
N TYR A 1016 38.92 -51.89 61.59
CA TYR A 1016 37.95 -52.78 62.26
C TYR A 1016 38.30 -54.26 62.00
N ASP A 1017 37.96 -55.16 62.95
CA ASP A 1017 38.07 -56.60 62.74
C ASP A 1017 36.92 -57.07 61.85
N GLY A 1018 37.22 -57.67 60.69
CA GLY A 1018 36.21 -58.20 59.77
C GLY A 1018 35.26 -59.22 60.40
N LYS A 1019 35.63 -59.83 61.53
CA LYS A 1019 34.75 -60.69 62.34
C LYS A 1019 33.51 -59.96 62.87
N VAL A 1020 33.51 -58.63 62.98
CA VAL A 1020 32.34 -57.82 63.41
C VAL A 1020 31.17 -57.94 62.43
N LEU A 1021 31.45 -58.14 61.13
CA LEU A 1021 30.43 -58.33 60.10
C LEU A 1021 29.91 -59.78 60.03
N GLN A 1022 30.60 -60.73 60.65
CA GLN A 1022 30.24 -62.15 60.61
C GLN A 1022 29.29 -62.50 61.76
N TYR A 1023 28.06 -62.89 61.44
CA TYR A 1023 27.01 -63.23 62.42
C TYR A 1023 27.43 -64.26 63.48
N ASP A 1024 28.28 -65.22 63.13
CA ASP A 1024 28.70 -66.31 64.02
C ASP A 1024 30.04 -66.11 64.74
N SER A 1025 30.66 -64.94 64.59
CA SER A 1025 31.96 -64.71 65.23
C SER A 1025 31.83 -64.53 66.74
N GLY A 1026 32.86 -64.95 67.47
CA GLY A 1026 32.93 -64.73 68.92
C GLY A 1026 32.94 -63.25 69.31
N LEU A 1027 33.36 -62.36 68.42
CA LEU A 1027 33.35 -60.90 68.61
C LEU A 1027 31.94 -60.33 68.41
N ALA A 1028 31.25 -60.72 67.32
CA ALA A 1028 29.88 -60.31 67.03
C ALA A 1028 28.93 -60.72 68.15
N ARG A 1029 28.99 -61.98 68.63
CA ARG A 1029 28.15 -62.45 69.75
C ARG A 1029 28.38 -61.68 71.05
N LYS A 1030 29.63 -61.25 71.32
CA LYS A 1030 29.97 -60.47 72.52
C LYS A 1030 29.42 -59.05 72.45
N LEU A 1031 29.50 -58.41 71.28
CA LEU A 1031 28.93 -57.09 71.02
C LEU A 1031 27.40 -57.13 70.99
N ASP A 1032 26.82 -58.15 70.34
CA ASP A 1032 25.38 -58.39 70.30
C ASP A 1032 24.82 -58.63 71.69
N SER A 1033 25.58 -59.26 72.60
CA SER A 1033 25.21 -59.44 74.02
C SER A 1033 25.33 -58.16 74.88
N ASN A 1034 25.80 -57.06 74.29
CA ASN A 1034 26.12 -55.78 74.96
C ASN A 1034 27.12 -55.90 76.14
N ARG A 1035 27.95 -56.95 76.16
CA ARG A 1035 28.92 -57.21 77.25
C ARG A 1035 30.33 -56.70 76.97
N GLN A 1036 30.65 -56.46 75.70
CA GLN A 1036 31.96 -55.96 75.27
C GLN A 1036 31.86 -54.47 74.95
N ARG A 1037 32.86 -53.69 75.41
CA ARG A 1037 33.01 -52.28 75.03
C ARG A 1037 33.40 -52.21 73.55
N PRO A 1038 32.67 -51.47 72.70
CA PRO A 1038 33.09 -51.22 71.33
C PRO A 1038 34.44 -50.48 71.30
N GLU A 1039 35.36 -50.90 70.43
CA GLU A 1039 36.66 -50.25 70.27
C GLU A 1039 36.74 -49.33 69.05
N ASN A 1040 35.75 -49.42 68.16
CA ASN A 1040 35.62 -48.60 66.95
C ASN A 1040 34.13 -48.42 66.57
N THR A 1041 33.86 -47.52 65.62
CA THR A 1041 32.49 -47.18 65.19
C THR A 1041 31.74 -48.37 64.57
N MET A 1042 32.42 -49.30 63.87
CA MET A 1042 31.77 -50.49 63.29
C MET A 1042 31.30 -51.46 64.39
N GLU A 1043 32.11 -51.67 65.43
CA GLU A 1043 31.71 -52.42 66.62
C GLU A 1043 30.58 -51.73 67.37
N PHE A 1044 30.56 -50.39 67.38
CA PHE A 1044 29.49 -49.62 68.00
C PHE A 1044 28.16 -49.83 67.27
N TYR A 1045 28.14 -49.81 65.93
CA TYR A 1045 26.92 -50.12 65.17
C TYR A 1045 26.39 -51.53 65.46
N ARG A 1046 27.29 -52.53 65.56
CA ARG A 1046 26.91 -53.90 65.98
C ARG A 1046 26.38 -53.95 67.41
N PHE A 1047 26.95 -53.18 68.32
CA PHE A 1047 26.50 -53.05 69.70
C PHE A 1047 25.08 -52.43 69.80
N VAL A 1048 24.79 -51.40 69.00
CA VAL A 1048 23.43 -50.80 68.91
C VAL A 1048 22.44 -51.79 68.32
N HIS A 1049 22.81 -52.54 67.29
CA HIS A 1049 22.00 -53.66 66.77
C HIS A 1049 21.64 -54.65 67.90
N GLY A 1050 22.63 -55.13 68.65
CA GLY A 1050 22.43 -56.08 69.76
C GLY A 1050 21.47 -55.57 70.83
N TYR A 1051 21.59 -54.28 71.15
CA TYR A 1051 20.76 -53.63 72.16
C TYR A 1051 19.27 -53.67 71.81
N PHE A 1052 18.93 -53.32 70.57
CA PHE A 1052 17.54 -53.28 70.10
C PHE A 1052 17.01 -54.68 69.79
N ALA A 1053 17.82 -55.56 69.20
CA ALA A 1053 17.44 -56.94 68.87
C ALA A 1053 17.02 -57.76 70.11
N GLN A 1054 17.70 -57.59 71.25
CA GLN A 1054 17.36 -58.30 72.49
C GLN A 1054 16.08 -57.80 73.18
N ARG A 1055 15.59 -56.61 72.81
CA ARG A 1055 14.42 -55.95 73.42
C ARG A 1055 13.16 -56.04 72.55
N VAL A 1056 13.20 -56.82 71.47
CA VAL A 1056 12.03 -57.26 70.72
C VAL A 1056 11.37 -58.40 71.50
N ARG A 1057 10.13 -58.20 71.94
CA ARG A 1057 9.38 -59.21 72.71
C ARG A 1057 8.53 -60.12 71.85
#